data_AF-A0A947V7M7-F1
#
_entry.id   AF-A0A947V7M7-F1
#
_cell.length_a   1.000
_cell.length_b   1.000
_cell.length_c   1.000
_cell.angle_alpha   90.00
_cell.angle_beta   90.00
_cell.angle_gamma   90.00
#
_symmetry.space_group_name_H-M   'P 1'
#
loop_
_entity.id
_entity.type
_entity.pdbx_description
1 polymer ?
#
loop_
_entity_poly.entity_id
_entity_poly.type
_entity_poly.pdbx_seq_one_letter_code
_entity_poly.pdbx_strand_id
1 'polypeptide(L)'
;MTTEHTPPELESDALKANLLETAVDSVTIDDSLLPLLDIVTNYRGISKNIEALLYEVSHPFRNWKMILPRLRSFVLKNIDHYFRHEQGPQAFPLFCGIFLKAVEDCRKNEPLLATAMEGLLAYLDKQTSLLADDSLPRYQTALAACFERLRALDDEVLLFLVQGHHPLGKILARLHGLCLAAPGCSGETSAARLLQRVLTLNYRYWLKEEDPLAWFTAQCGDLCMGWRSGTLFNAISHQRLNEHLAAVTQLDPAAPGALGAMLALPNHMDIIRLYKEAPDRLGEEIATEELAMDRFAENRKLLFLFRIMDTAGLGLIHEETLREINRSLVQLIRQQTFEEIERFLLTTLTLLKANVKKYPHTSLQCIQVLGSEVFHRGNSRLVETFLFETVRFGFQYANFQGLNDDWQPITNPAHLDNIRVWLSLIMQEPKWCSTLFSALIINLKLSGTCVKDTDLFQRDITQLLNHPIEPIYNLAKQFTKLMPVFFNEIGAEGQLRDVSTELDEMHRRKDRLIHFLRKQSHVESSNLIVDFIEAIFRFWQTLDKAALAPYLPEEVLAEVSNQGLFVEDLHTLMGRVLGHDSPISRIEELLTWDDHRRDTWLAGQQGIKSEEIRRFTLMVEMYQLCHQKYNLGVQEIRQQLHLAAKSGFPEMEQLLGDLEICDTFQCLEALLDTLESLKETIQSPEKFEAKEDIYYKRHIAVDIPSVYGRYREKKFDALGLTFRLENLANVYLEKLPETVNLAFITRATFIRIIKCLRLYLRALKIDGITSRRLETYMSLLTSSFNIKRFSYTQYLDIFRGFTEGVKDIIYTYYTNIHENNLSIIIPKIG
;
A
#
# COMPACT_ATOMS: atom_id res chain seq x y z
N MET A 1 51.53 -19.44 -19.30
CA MET A 1 50.17 -19.05 -19.70
C MET A 1 49.60 -18.21 -18.58
N THR A 2 49.75 -16.90 -18.70
CA THR A 2 49.21 -15.87 -17.80
C THR A 2 47.81 -15.52 -18.28
N THR A 3 46.80 -15.76 -17.46
CA THR A 3 45.43 -15.27 -17.68
C THR A 3 45.16 -14.21 -16.63
N GLU A 4 45.30 -12.95 -17.01
CA GLU A 4 44.77 -11.81 -16.26
C GLU A 4 43.24 -11.89 -16.27
N HIS A 5 42.64 -11.89 -15.08
CA HIS A 5 41.21 -11.69 -14.91
C HIS A 5 40.98 -10.18 -14.79
N THR A 6 40.60 -9.55 -15.89
CA THR A 6 40.00 -8.20 -15.88
C THR A 6 38.56 -8.33 -15.35
N PRO A 7 38.14 -7.57 -14.34
CA PRO A 7 36.73 -7.50 -13.95
C PRO A 7 35.95 -6.71 -15.02
N PRO A 8 34.63 -6.95 -15.19
CA PRO A 8 33.83 -6.21 -16.16
C PRO A 8 33.68 -4.75 -15.72
N GLU A 9 34.12 -3.81 -16.55
CA GLU A 9 33.80 -2.40 -16.45
C GLU A 9 32.29 -2.21 -16.67
N LEU A 10 31.56 -1.99 -15.59
CA LEU A 10 30.21 -1.44 -15.62
C LEU A 10 30.33 0.09 -15.53
N GLU A 11 30.54 0.75 -16.65
CA GLU A 11 30.44 2.22 -16.73
C GLU A 11 28.97 2.63 -16.89
N SER A 12 28.31 2.90 -15.77
CA SER A 12 27.06 3.64 -15.75
C SER A 12 27.38 5.13 -15.57
N ASP A 13 26.98 5.98 -16.51
CA ASP A 13 27.13 7.44 -16.39
C ASP A 13 26.34 8.01 -15.21
N ALA A 14 25.29 7.31 -14.76
CA ALA A 14 24.56 7.64 -13.53
C ALA A 14 25.33 7.23 -12.26
N LEU A 15 26.11 6.14 -12.32
CA LEU A 15 27.05 5.77 -11.26
C LEU A 15 28.20 6.78 -11.19
N LYS A 16 28.77 7.18 -12.34
CA LYS A 16 29.79 8.24 -12.43
C LYS A 16 29.26 9.58 -11.91
N ALA A 17 28.04 9.99 -12.29
CA ALA A 17 27.44 11.25 -11.83
C ALA A 17 27.09 11.25 -10.33
N ASN A 18 26.52 10.16 -9.79
CA ASN A 18 26.30 10.02 -8.34
C ASN A 18 27.62 9.92 -7.56
N LEU A 19 28.62 9.22 -8.10
CA LEU A 19 29.97 9.16 -7.51
C LEU A 19 30.67 10.52 -7.59
N LEU A 20 30.36 11.37 -8.58
CA LEU A 20 30.88 12.74 -8.69
C LEU A 20 30.16 13.73 -7.75
N GLU A 21 28.86 13.58 -7.51
CA GLU A 21 28.10 14.40 -6.54
C GLU A 21 28.36 14.00 -5.08
N THR A 22 28.72 12.73 -4.83
CA THR A 22 29.12 12.23 -3.49
C THR A 22 30.62 12.06 -3.33
N ALA A 23 31.43 12.46 -4.32
CA ALA A 23 32.87 12.46 -4.25
C ALA A 23 33.33 13.49 -3.20
N VAL A 24 33.70 12.99 -2.03
CA VAL A 24 34.52 13.73 -1.07
C VAL A 24 35.98 13.48 -1.47
N ASP A 25 36.79 14.52 -1.64
CA ASP A 25 38.20 14.45 -2.12
C ASP A 25 39.06 13.42 -1.36
N SER A 26 38.72 13.14 -0.10
CA SER A 26 39.21 12.00 0.68
C SER A 26 38.34 11.80 1.93
N VAL A 27 37.84 10.59 2.18
CA VAL A 27 37.25 10.24 3.48
C VAL A 27 38.34 9.60 4.33
N THR A 28 38.72 10.25 5.42
CA THR A 28 39.64 9.70 6.42
C THR A 28 38.84 9.27 7.64
N ILE A 29 39.24 8.16 8.26
CA ILE A 29 38.68 7.75 9.55
C ILE A 29 39.01 8.85 10.57
N ASP A 30 38.01 9.28 11.34
CA ASP A 30 38.20 10.26 12.42
C ASP A 30 39.27 9.78 13.41
N ASP A 31 40.29 10.61 13.66
CA ASP A 31 41.43 10.30 14.53
C ASP A 31 40.99 9.84 15.93
N SER A 32 39.84 10.32 16.41
CA SER A 32 39.27 9.92 17.71
C SER A 32 38.83 8.46 17.76
N LEU A 33 38.61 7.80 16.62
CA LEU A 33 38.16 6.42 16.49
C LEU A 33 39.30 5.43 16.24
N LEU A 34 40.52 5.91 15.93
CA LEU A 34 41.71 5.07 15.71
C LEU A 34 42.01 4.06 16.84
N PRO A 35 41.79 4.38 18.14
CA PRO A 35 41.97 3.40 19.21
C PRO A 35 41.11 2.12 19.04
N LEU A 36 39.98 2.19 18.33
CA LEU A 36 39.15 1.01 18.03
C LEU A 36 39.83 0.09 17.01
N LEU A 37 40.59 0.64 16.07
CA LEU A 37 41.35 -0.11 15.08
C LEU A 37 42.58 -0.78 15.72
N ASP A 38 43.30 -0.03 16.56
CA ASP A 38 44.54 -0.47 17.20
C ASP A 38 44.38 -1.75 18.02
N ILE A 39 43.28 -1.86 18.78
CA ILE A 39 42.97 -3.00 19.66
C ILE A 39 42.90 -4.32 18.88
N VAL A 40 42.48 -4.28 17.62
CA VAL A 40 42.24 -5.49 16.80
C VAL A 40 43.22 -5.66 15.64
N THR A 41 44.29 -4.86 15.57
CA THR A 41 45.32 -4.91 14.51
C THR A 41 45.91 -6.32 14.30
N ASN A 42 46.07 -7.10 15.37
CA ASN A 42 46.57 -8.47 15.30
C ASN A 42 45.56 -9.48 14.74
N TYR A 43 44.29 -9.10 14.55
CA TYR A 43 43.21 -9.94 14.04
C TYR A 43 42.78 -9.46 12.64
N ARG A 44 43.49 -9.87 11.58
CA ARG A 44 43.28 -9.40 10.19
C ARG A 44 41.82 -9.34 9.74
N GLY A 45 41.01 -10.35 10.07
CA GLY A 45 39.59 -10.38 9.69
C GLY A 45 38.70 -9.39 10.45
N ILE A 46 39.01 -9.12 11.73
CA ILE A 46 38.27 -8.16 12.56
C ILE A 46 38.72 -6.74 12.22
N SER A 47 40.03 -6.52 12.08
CA SER A 47 40.65 -5.25 11.70
C SER A 47 40.09 -4.73 10.37
N LYS A 48 40.08 -5.54 9.30
CA LYS A 48 39.49 -5.14 8.00
C LYS A 48 38.01 -4.77 8.09
N ASN A 49 37.26 -5.48 8.94
CA ASN A 49 35.83 -5.24 9.10
C ASN A 49 35.53 -3.94 9.87
N ILE A 50 36.29 -3.65 10.94
CA ILE A 50 36.12 -2.38 11.67
C ILE A 50 36.65 -1.20 10.87
N GLU A 51 37.74 -1.36 10.12
CA GLU A 51 38.27 -0.31 9.24
C GLU A 51 37.22 0.13 8.21
N ALA A 52 36.64 -0.83 7.49
CA ALA A 52 35.57 -0.56 6.54
C ALA A 52 34.33 0.05 7.22
N LEU A 53 34.00 -0.36 8.43
CA LEU A 53 32.86 0.19 9.17
C LEU A 53 33.13 1.63 9.65
N LEU A 54 34.32 1.92 10.17
CA LEU A 54 34.72 3.25 10.64
C LEU A 54 34.86 4.23 9.49
N TYR A 55 35.30 3.76 8.32
CA TYR A 55 35.31 4.55 7.08
C TYR A 55 33.88 5.03 6.73
N GLU A 56 32.92 4.11 6.70
CA GLU A 56 31.50 4.45 6.45
C GLU A 56 30.90 5.35 7.53
N VAL A 57 31.25 5.12 8.81
CA VAL A 57 30.82 5.98 9.93
C VAL A 57 31.42 7.39 9.81
N SER A 58 32.62 7.53 9.25
CA SER A 58 33.29 8.83 9.07
C SER A 58 32.83 9.56 7.79
N HIS A 59 32.00 8.92 6.95
CA HIS A 59 31.51 9.52 5.72
C HIS A 59 30.53 10.68 5.98
N PRO A 60 30.66 11.85 5.31
CA PRO A 60 29.75 12.98 5.49
C PRO A 60 28.29 12.65 5.16
N PHE A 61 28.07 11.83 4.13
CA PHE A 61 26.75 11.33 3.69
C PHE A 61 26.45 9.90 4.16
N ARG A 62 26.90 9.53 5.36
CA ARG A 62 26.76 8.16 5.91
C ARG A 62 25.31 7.67 5.93
N ASN A 63 25.11 6.43 5.50
CA ASN A 63 23.80 5.79 5.52
C ASN A 63 23.61 4.91 6.76
N TRP A 64 22.97 5.46 7.80
CA TRP A 64 22.74 4.76 9.07
C TRP A 64 21.90 3.48 8.93
N LYS A 65 21.01 3.37 7.94
CA LYS A 65 20.21 2.16 7.67
C LYS A 65 21.09 0.96 7.33
N MET A 66 22.19 1.18 6.62
CA MET A 66 23.19 0.14 6.30
C MET A 66 24.22 -0.04 7.41
N ILE A 67 24.61 1.05 8.08
CA ILE A 67 25.67 1.05 9.09
C ILE A 67 25.19 0.42 10.40
N LEU A 68 24.00 0.76 10.91
CA LEU A 68 23.54 0.33 12.23
C LEU A 68 23.46 -1.21 12.39
N PRO A 69 22.91 -1.98 11.42
CA PRO A 69 22.91 -3.44 11.52
C PRO A 69 24.33 -4.04 11.55
N ARG A 70 25.24 -3.47 10.74
CA ARG A 70 26.65 -3.89 10.68
C ARG A 70 27.39 -3.54 11.97
N LEU A 71 27.17 -2.33 12.51
CA LEU A 71 27.75 -1.86 13.77
C LEU A 71 27.27 -2.70 14.94
N ARG A 72 25.95 -2.91 15.09
CA ARG A 72 25.37 -3.76 16.13
C ARG A 72 25.95 -5.17 16.06
N SER A 73 25.96 -5.79 14.88
CA SER A 73 26.52 -7.13 14.69
C SER A 73 28.01 -7.19 15.03
N PHE A 74 28.79 -6.23 14.54
CA PHE A 74 30.23 -6.16 14.79
C PHE A 74 30.54 -6.05 16.28
N VAL A 75 29.92 -5.07 16.95
CA VAL A 75 30.21 -4.77 18.34
C VAL A 75 29.81 -5.95 19.23
N LEU A 76 28.62 -6.53 19.04
CA LEU A 76 28.17 -7.68 19.83
C LEU A 76 29.01 -8.94 19.61
N LYS A 77 29.48 -9.18 18.38
CA LYS A 77 30.28 -10.36 18.04
C LYS A 77 31.72 -10.28 18.56
N ASN A 78 32.30 -9.08 18.58
CA ASN A 78 33.73 -8.90 18.87
C ASN A 78 34.01 -8.29 20.26
N ILE A 79 32.98 -8.04 21.07
CA ILE A 79 33.10 -7.34 22.36
C ILE A 79 34.14 -7.95 23.30
N ASP A 80 34.31 -9.28 23.32
CA ASP A 80 35.29 -9.97 24.17
C ASP A 80 36.74 -9.51 23.91
N HIS A 81 37.09 -9.23 22.64
CA HIS A 81 38.42 -8.76 22.28
C HIS A 81 38.69 -7.36 22.85
N TYR A 82 37.70 -6.47 22.76
CA TYR A 82 37.80 -5.12 23.31
C TYR A 82 37.73 -5.11 24.83
N PHE A 83 36.89 -5.96 25.43
CA PHE A 83 36.68 -5.99 26.88
C PHE A 83 37.97 -6.34 27.65
N ARG A 84 38.72 -7.34 27.15
CA ARG A 84 39.93 -7.86 27.80
C ARG A 84 41.16 -7.00 27.58
N HIS A 85 41.29 -6.37 26.41
CA HIS A 85 42.45 -5.54 26.05
C HIS A 85 42.61 -4.33 26.96
N GLU A 86 43.83 -3.90 27.33
CA GLU A 86 44.11 -2.82 28.30
C GLU A 86 43.37 -1.49 28.02
N GLN A 87 43.21 -1.13 26.75
CA GLN A 87 42.46 0.05 26.30
C GLN A 87 40.92 -0.13 26.25
N GLY A 88 40.38 -1.27 26.67
CA GLY A 88 38.94 -1.56 26.66
C GLY A 88 38.04 -0.48 27.30
N PRO A 89 38.38 0.09 28.47
CA PRO A 89 37.65 1.22 29.06
C PRO A 89 37.64 2.49 28.22
N GLN A 90 38.64 2.69 27.37
CA GLN A 90 38.69 3.79 26.41
C GLN A 90 37.86 3.47 25.15
N ALA A 91 37.84 2.21 24.71
CA ALA A 91 37.07 1.77 23.54
C ALA A 91 35.54 1.79 23.77
N PHE A 92 35.10 1.41 24.97
CA PHE A 92 33.68 1.39 25.34
C PHE A 92 32.93 2.73 25.10
N PRO A 93 33.40 3.89 25.59
CA PRO A 93 32.73 5.16 25.36
C PRO A 93 32.81 5.63 23.90
N LEU A 94 33.80 5.17 23.11
CA LEU A 94 33.88 5.45 21.67
C LEU A 94 32.76 4.74 20.91
N PHE A 95 32.54 3.44 21.15
CA PHE A 95 31.39 2.73 20.57
C PHE A 95 30.05 3.32 21.01
N CYS A 96 29.91 3.67 22.30
CA CYS A 96 28.71 4.39 22.77
C CYS A 96 28.55 5.74 22.04
N GLY A 97 29.66 6.43 21.77
CA GLY A 97 29.69 7.68 21.01
C GLY A 97 29.19 7.53 19.59
N ILE A 98 29.55 6.45 18.88
CA ILE A 98 29.06 6.18 17.52
C ILE A 98 27.55 5.96 17.52
N PHE A 99 27.01 5.16 18.45
CA PHE A 99 25.57 4.98 18.57
C PHE A 99 24.85 6.27 18.94
N LEU A 100 25.37 7.05 19.89
CA LEU A 100 24.77 8.35 20.26
C LEU A 100 24.83 9.34 19.09
N LYS A 101 25.84 9.27 18.23
CA LYS A 101 25.90 10.06 17.00
C LYS A 101 24.83 9.63 16.00
N ALA A 102 24.58 8.33 15.87
CA ALA A 102 23.47 7.82 15.05
C ALA A 102 22.11 8.25 15.60
N VAL A 103 21.93 8.27 16.93
CA VAL A 103 20.72 8.77 17.59
C VAL A 103 20.48 10.24 17.25
N GLU A 104 21.54 11.06 17.26
CA GLU A 104 21.44 12.48 16.90
C GLU A 104 21.14 12.69 15.40
N ASP A 105 21.86 11.99 14.52
CA ASP A 105 21.72 12.13 13.07
C ASP A 105 20.36 11.59 12.56
N CYS A 106 19.75 10.62 13.26
CA CYS A 106 18.48 9.99 12.90
C CYS A 106 17.24 10.62 13.56
N ARG A 107 17.32 11.79 14.22
CA ARG A 107 16.18 12.40 14.95
C ARG A 107 14.89 12.52 14.12
N LYS A 108 15.00 12.77 12.81
CA LYS A 108 13.84 12.89 11.90
C LYS A 108 13.29 11.55 11.40
N ASN A 109 13.99 10.45 11.62
CA ASN A 109 13.61 9.11 11.18
C ASN A 109 13.42 8.20 12.39
N GLU A 110 12.21 8.19 12.93
CA GLU A 110 11.83 7.46 14.15
C GLU A 110 12.20 5.96 14.13
N PRO A 111 11.96 5.19 13.04
CA PRO A 111 12.40 3.79 12.97
C PRO A 111 13.92 3.60 13.09
N LEU A 112 14.71 4.45 12.43
CA LEU A 112 16.17 4.40 12.50
C LEU A 112 16.68 4.87 13.87
N LEU A 113 16.03 5.86 14.47
CA LEU A 113 16.31 6.34 15.83
C LEU A 113 16.10 5.21 16.85
N ALA A 114 14.98 4.50 16.77
CA ALA A 114 14.69 3.33 17.59
C ALA A 114 15.76 2.23 17.43
N THR A 115 16.15 1.95 16.18
CA THR A 115 17.20 0.96 15.86
C THR A 115 18.56 1.35 16.46
N ALA A 116 18.92 2.64 16.45
CA ALA A 116 20.15 3.13 17.03
C ALA A 116 20.16 3.01 18.56
N MET A 117 19.05 3.40 19.21
CA MET A 117 18.87 3.26 20.66
C MET A 117 18.89 1.79 21.09
N GLU A 118 18.23 0.90 20.33
CA GLU A 118 18.24 -0.54 20.60
C GLU A 118 19.64 -1.13 20.46
N GLY A 119 20.40 -0.72 19.43
CA GLY A 119 21.80 -1.12 19.25
C GLY A 119 22.69 -0.69 20.40
N LEU A 120 22.54 0.55 20.89
CA LEU A 120 23.25 1.07 22.07
C LEU A 120 22.92 0.25 23.32
N LEU A 121 21.63 0.02 23.59
CA LEU A 121 21.18 -0.73 24.75
C LEU A 121 21.62 -2.20 24.71
N ALA A 122 21.60 -2.83 23.53
CA ALA A 122 22.11 -4.19 23.35
C ALA A 122 23.61 -4.26 23.64
N TYR A 123 24.38 -3.25 23.20
CA TYR A 123 25.80 -3.16 23.52
C TYR A 123 26.03 -2.96 25.02
N LEU A 124 25.26 -2.10 25.68
CA LEU A 124 25.32 -1.89 27.13
C LEU A 124 24.96 -3.14 27.94
N ASP A 125 23.91 -3.87 27.56
CA ASP A 125 23.55 -5.15 28.20
C ASP A 125 24.68 -6.17 28.01
N LYS A 126 25.25 -6.28 26.81
CA LYS A 126 26.37 -7.19 26.58
C LYS A 126 27.64 -6.78 27.34
N GLN A 127 27.97 -5.49 27.39
CA GLN A 127 29.13 -4.98 28.14
C GLN A 127 28.97 -5.26 29.63
N THR A 128 27.81 -4.93 30.21
CA THR A 128 27.53 -5.22 31.62
C THR A 128 27.48 -6.73 31.87
N SER A 129 27.10 -7.53 30.87
CA SER A 129 27.09 -8.99 30.99
C SER A 129 28.48 -9.63 31.14
N LEU A 130 29.55 -8.90 30.79
CA LEU A 130 30.94 -9.34 30.93
C LEU A 130 31.58 -8.87 32.24
N LEU A 131 30.96 -7.92 32.95
CA LEU A 131 31.48 -7.40 34.21
C LEU A 131 31.44 -8.48 35.31
N ALA A 132 32.51 -8.48 36.09
CA ALA A 132 32.74 -9.23 37.31
C ALA A 132 33.44 -8.33 38.34
N ASP A 133 33.62 -8.83 39.58
CA ASP A 133 34.13 -8.04 40.71
C ASP A 133 35.52 -7.42 40.45
N ASP A 134 36.36 -8.11 39.68
CA ASP A 134 37.72 -7.69 39.33
C ASP A 134 37.79 -6.68 38.16
N SER A 135 36.79 -6.70 37.27
CA SER A 135 36.73 -5.87 36.07
C SER A 135 35.87 -4.62 36.25
N LEU A 136 34.97 -4.59 37.22
CA LEU A 136 34.12 -3.43 37.52
C LEU A 136 34.93 -2.15 37.83
N PRO A 137 35.97 -2.16 38.70
CA PRO A 137 36.74 -0.95 39.01
C PRO A 137 37.39 -0.31 37.79
N ARG A 138 37.67 -1.12 36.77
CA ARG A 138 38.30 -0.70 35.51
C ARG A 138 37.32 -0.02 34.55
N TYR A 139 36.03 -0.35 34.60
CA TYR A 139 34.99 0.21 33.73
C TYR A 139 34.06 1.22 34.41
N GLN A 140 34.08 1.34 35.75
CA GLN A 140 33.14 2.17 36.52
C GLN A 140 33.05 3.63 36.03
N THR A 141 34.18 4.26 35.73
CA THR A 141 34.22 5.66 35.27
C THR A 141 33.62 5.80 33.87
N ALA A 142 33.91 4.87 32.97
CA ALA A 142 33.39 4.88 31.61
C ALA A 142 31.88 4.60 31.57
N LEU A 143 31.39 3.70 32.44
CA LEU A 143 29.97 3.43 32.63
C LEU A 143 29.23 4.65 33.21
N ALA A 144 29.78 5.29 34.24
CA ALA A 144 29.22 6.51 34.82
C ALA A 144 29.10 7.63 33.78
N ALA A 145 30.14 7.85 32.98
CA ALA A 145 30.10 8.83 31.89
C ALA A 145 29.04 8.50 30.83
N CYS A 146 28.88 7.23 30.48
CA CYS A 146 27.84 6.78 29.55
C CYS A 146 26.43 7.03 30.11
N PHE A 147 26.18 6.71 31.38
CA PHE A 147 24.90 6.96 32.02
C PHE A 147 24.55 8.44 32.14
N GLU A 148 25.53 9.31 32.43
CA GLU A 148 25.30 10.75 32.44
C GLU A 148 25.02 11.31 31.04
N ARG A 149 25.68 10.79 29.99
CA ARG A 149 25.35 11.14 28.59
C ARG A 149 23.93 10.72 28.20
N LEU A 150 23.51 9.52 28.59
CA LEU A 150 22.13 9.06 28.39
C LEU A 150 21.13 9.92 29.16
N ARG A 151 21.45 10.30 30.40
CA ARG A 151 20.58 11.14 31.23
C ARG A 151 20.40 12.55 30.65
N ALA A 152 21.39 13.05 29.91
CA ALA A 152 21.39 14.37 29.29
C ALA A 152 20.62 14.44 27.96
N LEU A 153 20.11 13.31 27.45
CA LEU A 153 19.26 13.31 26.26
C LEU A 153 17.93 14.01 26.52
N ASP A 154 17.37 14.61 25.47
CA ASP A 154 16.05 15.23 25.49
C ASP A 154 14.95 14.20 25.79
N ASP A 155 13.84 14.63 26.37
CA ASP A 155 12.76 13.73 26.81
C ASP A 155 12.17 12.88 25.68
N GLU A 156 12.06 13.45 24.47
CA GLU A 156 11.57 12.75 23.28
C GLU A 156 12.49 11.58 22.89
N VAL A 157 13.80 11.79 22.89
CA VAL A 157 14.80 10.76 22.57
C VAL A 157 14.93 9.75 23.71
N LEU A 158 14.89 10.23 24.95
CA LEU A 158 15.00 9.38 26.13
C LEU A 158 13.81 8.42 26.25
N LEU A 159 12.64 8.76 25.69
CA LEU A 159 11.48 7.87 25.69
C LEU A 159 11.73 6.55 24.94
N PHE A 160 12.58 6.54 23.90
CA PHE A 160 13.01 5.31 23.22
C PHE A 160 13.83 4.39 24.15
N LEU A 161 14.51 4.95 25.15
CA LEU A 161 15.18 4.17 26.21
C LEU A 161 14.16 3.56 27.18
N VAL A 162 13.08 4.31 27.49
CA VAL A 162 12.00 3.89 28.39
C VAL A 162 11.19 2.74 27.77
N GLN A 163 10.83 2.90 26.49
CA GLN A 163 9.93 2.02 25.75
C GLN A 163 10.66 0.90 24.98
N GLY A 164 11.99 0.82 25.11
CA GLY A 164 12.83 -0.13 24.37
C GLY A 164 12.75 -1.57 24.88
N HIS A 165 13.03 -2.52 23.98
CA HIS A 165 13.04 -3.96 24.25
C HIS A 165 14.13 -4.44 25.23
N HIS A 166 15.19 -3.66 25.39
CA HIS A 166 16.31 -3.96 26.30
C HIS A 166 16.12 -3.18 27.61
N PRO A 167 15.56 -3.80 28.67
CA PRO A 167 15.20 -3.07 29.87
C PRO A 167 16.44 -2.59 30.62
N LEU A 168 16.61 -1.27 30.71
CA LEU A 168 17.66 -0.63 31.51
C LEU A 168 17.71 -1.18 32.95
N GLY A 169 16.55 -1.51 33.52
CA GLY A 169 16.46 -2.11 34.86
C GLY A 169 17.30 -3.38 35.02
N LYS A 170 17.39 -4.24 33.99
CA LYS A 170 18.22 -5.46 34.02
C LYS A 170 19.71 -5.12 34.06
N ILE A 171 20.14 -4.16 33.23
CA ILE A 171 21.52 -3.66 33.17
C ILE A 171 21.94 -3.11 34.54
N LEU A 172 21.08 -2.26 35.12
CA LEU A 172 21.35 -1.59 36.38
C LEU A 172 21.24 -2.52 37.60
N ALA A 173 20.33 -3.51 37.58
CA ALA A 173 20.24 -4.53 38.63
C ALA A 173 21.50 -5.39 38.71
N ARG A 174 22.08 -5.75 37.55
CA ARG A 174 23.36 -6.45 37.53
C ARG A 174 24.49 -5.59 38.10
N LEU A 175 24.55 -4.32 37.70
CA LEU A 175 25.54 -3.38 38.22
C LEU A 175 25.41 -3.23 39.75
N HIS A 176 24.19 -3.06 40.25
CA HIS A 176 23.91 -2.97 41.68
C HIS A 176 24.36 -4.22 42.45
N GLY A 177 24.08 -5.42 41.92
CA GLY A 177 24.54 -6.68 42.52
C GLY A 177 26.06 -6.77 42.66
N LEU A 178 26.82 -6.31 41.65
CA LEU A 178 28.29 -6.27 41.70
C LEU A 178 28.81 -5.21 42.67
N CYS A 179 28.15 -4.05 42.75
CA CYS A 179 28.55 -2.98 43.67
C CYS A 179 28.27 -3.34 45.15
N LEU A 180 27.25 -4.15 45.44
CA LEU A 180 27.04 -4.72 46.78
C LEU A 180 28.15 -5.70 47.19
N ALA A 181 28.74 -6.41 46.23
CA ALA A 181 29.81 -7.39 46.49
C ALA A 181 31.21 -6.75 46.61
N ALA A 182 31.40 -5.51 46.12
CA ALA A 182 32.71 -4.87 46.02
C ALA A 182 32.82 -3.59 46.90
N PRO A 183 33.67 -3.58 47.95
CA PRO A 183 33.90 -2.38 48.76
C PRO A 183 34.65 -1.30 47.95
N GLY A 184 33.97 -0.19 47.63
CA GLY A 184 34.54 0.95 46.90
C GLY A 184 33.93 1.26 45.52
N CYS A 185 32.84 0.59 45.12
CA CYS A 185 32.12 0.95 43.89
C CYS A 185 31.59 2.40 43.95
N SER A 186 31.99 3.23 42.98
CA SER A 186 31.59 4.65 42.87
C SER A 186 30.57 4.92 41.75
N GLY A 187 30.18 3.87 41.01
CA GLY A 187 29.35 3.98 39.80
C GLY A 187 27.84 4.03 40.02
N GLU A 188 27.35 3.81 41.25
CA GLU A 188 25.91 3.68 41.51
C GLU A 188 25.15 5.01 41.40
N THR A 189 25.76 6.15 41.74
CA THR A 189 25.07 7.45 41.75
C THR A 189 24.61 7.86 40.35
N SER A 190 25.47 7.69 39.33
CA SER A 190 25.12 8.04 37.95
C SER A 190 24.03 7.13 37.39
N ALA A 191 24.07 5.83 37.74
CA ALA A 191 23.03 4.87 37.43
C ALA A 191 21.69 5.21 38.12
N ALA A 192 21.73 5.59 39.41
CA ALA A 192 20.55 6.00 40.16
C ALA A 192 19.91 7.27 39.58
N ARG A 193 20.72 8.26 39.18
CA ARG A 193 20.22 9.49 38.52
C ARG A 193 19.55 9.20 37.17
N LEU A 194 20.16 8.33 36.35
CA LEU A 194 19.56 7.91 35.09
C LEU A 194 18.24 7.17 35.33
N LEU A 195 18.22 6.19 36.25
CA LEU A 195 17.01 5.42 36.56
C LEU A 195 15.89 6.30 37.14
N GLN A 196 16.22 7.24 38.02
CA GLN A 196 15.26 8.20 38.56
C GLN A 196 14.61 9.02 37.43
N ARG A 197 15.42 9.51 36.47
CA ARG A 197 14.90 10.26 35.31
C ARG A 197 14.00 9.39 34.44
N VAL A 198 14.43 8.16 34.14
CA VAL A 198 13.69 7.17 33.33
C VAL A 198 12.35 6.79 33.97
N LEU A 199 12.32 6.47 35.26
CA LEU A 199 11.08 6.14 35.97
C LEU A 199 10.13 7.34 36.07
N THR A 200 10.67 8.53 36.35
CA THR A 200 9.88 9.77 36.38
C THR A 200 9.22 10.04 35.03
N LEU A 201 9.98 9.88 33.93
CA LEU A 201 9.47 10.06 32.57
C LEU A 201 8.42 9.00 32.24
N ASN A 202 8.65 7.73 32.59
CA ASN A 202 7.71 6.63 32.41
C ASN A 202 6.37 6.87 33.12
N TYR A 203 6.37 7.23 34.41
CA TYR A 203 5.12 7.46 35.14
C TYR A 203 4.38 8.70 34.65
N ARG A 204 5.10 9.78 34.31
CA ARG A 204 4.48 10.96 33.70
C ARG A 204 3.88 10.66 32.33
N TYR A 205 4.50 9.77 31.55
CA TYR A 205 3.95 9.30 30.30
C TYR A 205 2.62 8.58 30.53
N TRP A 206 2.57 7.57 31.41
CA TRP A 206 1.33 6.83 31.69
C TRP A 206 0.22 7.68 32.33
N LEU A 207 0.57 8.68 33.13
CA LEU A 207 -0.42 9.61 33.71
C LEU A 207 -1.05 10.57 32.68
N LYS A 208 -0.48 10.69 31.47
CA LYS A 208 -1.11 11.43 30.36
C LYS A 208 -2.15 10.60 29.61
N GLU A 209 -2.07 9.27 29.68
CA GLU A 209 -3.09 8.36 29.14
C GLU A 209 -4.37 8.42 30.00
N GLU A 210 -5.48 7.86 29.53
CA GLU A 210 -6.69 7.77 30.37
C GLU A 210 -6.57 6.62 31.39
N ASP A 211 -7.11 6.84 32.60
CA ASP A 211 -7.13 5.82 33.65
C ASP A 211 -7.93 4.57 33.20
N PRO A 212 -7.29 3.39 33.14
CA PRO A 212 -7.93 2.16 32.68
C PRO A 212 -9.19 1.79 33.43
N LEU A 213 -9.25 2.01 34.75
CA LEU A 213 -10.40 1.65 35.56
C LEU A 213 -11.58 2.58 35.29
N ALA A 214 -11.31 3.89 35.24
CA ALA A 214 -12.33 4.90 34.98
C ALA A 214 -12.89 4.74 33.55
N TRP A 215 -12.01 4.55 32.57
CA TRP A 215 -12.38 4.31 31.18
C TRP A 215 -13.22 3.04 31.02
N PHE A 216 -12.76 1.91 31.57
CA PHE A 216 -13.46 0.64 31.42
C PHE A 216 -14.86 0.69 32.05
N THR A 217 -14.98 1.30 33.23
CA THR A 217 -16.27 1.45 33.92
C THR A 217 -17.25 2.31 33.11
N ALA A 218 -16.77 3.38 32.45
CA ALA A 218 -17.61 4.24 31.62
C ALA A 218 -18.08 3.55 30.33
N GLN A 219 -17.23 2.74 29.69
CA GLN A 219 -17.52 2.09 28.41
C GLN A 219 -18.26 0.75 28.54
N CYS A 220 -18.17 0.07 29.69
CA CYS A 220 -18.71 -1.27 29.84
C CYS A 220 -20.26 -1.31 29.92
N GLY A 221 -20.93 -0.24 30.39
CA GLY A 221 -22.40 -0.15 30.39
C GLY A 221 -23.10 -1.41 30.94
N ASP A 222 -24.07 -1.95 30.18
CA ASP A 222 -24.82 -3.16 30.53
C ASP A 222 -23.97 -4.45 30.53
N LEU A 223 -22.78 -4.46 29.87
CA LEU A 223 -21.87 -5.62 29.81
C LEU A 223 -21.24 -5.95 31.18
N CYS A 224 -21.30 -5.01 32.13
CA CYS A 224 -20.71 -5.11 33.47
C CYS A 224 -21.73 -5.31 34.60
N MET A 225 -23.03 -5.53 34.30
CA MET A 225 -24.05 -5.73 35.33
C MET A 225 -23.70 -6.90 36.26
N GLY A 226 -23.27 -6.59 37.49
CA GLY A 226 -22.88 -7.57 38.52
C GLY A 226 -21.38 -7.89 38.63
N TRP A 227 -20.52 -7.33 37.78
CA TRP A 227 -19.09 -7.65 37.75
C TRP A 227 -18.24 -6.68 38.61
N ARG A 228 -17.44 -7.21 39.55
CA ARG A 228 -16.58 -6.40 40.44
C ARG A 228 -15.21 -6.11 39.79
N SER A 229 -15.15 -5.11 38.93
CA SER A 229 -13.95 -4.68 38.17
C SER A 229 -12.84 -4.02 39.01
N GLY A 230 -13.14 -3.59 40.24
CA GLY A 230 -12.28 -2.67 40.99
C GLY A 230 -10.89 -3.19 41.40
N THR A 231 -10.65 -4.51 41.44
CA THR A 231 -9.35 -5.05 41.87
C THR A 231 -8.37 -5.31 40.72
N LEU A 232 -8.87 -5.47 39.49
CA LEU A 232 -8.07 -5.88 38.33
C LEU A 232 -7.16 -4.77 37.82
N PHE A 233 -7.67 -3.54 37.77
CA PHE A 233 -6.95 -2.39 37.20
C PHE A 233 -6.18 -1.56 38.22
N ASN A 234 -6.28 -1.87 39.53
CA ASN A 234 -5.64 -1.07 40.60
C ASN A 234 -4.12 -0.91 40.41
N ALA A 235 -3.45 -1.96 39.93
CA ALA A 235 -2.00 -1.96 39.73
C ALA A 235 -1.52 -0.96 38.65
N ILE A 236 -2.41 -0.57 37.72
CA ILE A 236 -2.14 0.37 36.62
C ILE A 236 -2.99 1.65 36.71
N SER A 237 -3.68 1.86 37.83
CA SER A 237 -4.50 3.05 38.07
C SER A 237 -3.67 4.32 38.22
N HIS A 238 -4.25 5.48 37.93
CA HIS A 238 -3.56 6.76 38.12
C HIS A 238 -3.20 7.01 39.59
N GLN A 239 -4.01 6.52 40.54
CA GLN A 239 -3.69 6.59 41.95
C GLN A 239 -2.35 5.88 42.23
N ARG A 240 -2.20 4.64 41.77
CA ARG A 240 -0.99 3.84 42.00
C ARG A 240 0.24 4.41 41.30
N LEU A 241 0.08 4.91 40.08
CA LEU A 241 1.17 5.57 39.34
C LEU A 241 1.64 6.86 40.02
N ASN A 242 0.74 7.66 40.60
CA ASN A 242 1.09 8.83 41.40
C ASN A 242 1.85 8.47 42.68
N GLU A 243 1.47 7.37 43.36
CA GLU A 243 2.22 6.85 44.52
C GLU A 243 3.65 6.46 44.13
N HIS A 244 3.83 5.76 43.00
CA HIS A 244 5.16 5.41 42.49
C HIS A 244 5.99 6.63 42.08
N LEU A 245 5.37 7.62 41.42
CA LEU A 245 6.03 8.88 41.06
C LEU A 245 6.49 9.65 42.31
N ALA A 246 5.65 9.74 43.33
CA ALA A 246 6.01 10.36 44.60
C ALA A 246 7.20 9.62 45.26
N ALA A 247 7.18 8.29 45.28
CA ALA A 247 8.27 7.48 45.82
C ALA A 247 9.61 7.71 45.09
N VAL A 248 9.62 7.73 43.75
CA VAL A 248 10.86 7.98 42.97
C VAL A 248 11.43 9.38 43.21
N THR A 249 10.57 10.40 43.29
CA THR A 249 11.00 11.79 43.45
C THR A 249 11.54 12.12 44.83
N GLN A 250 11.14 11.38 45.87
CA GLN A 250 11.61 11.55 47.25
C GLN A 250 12.96 10.86 47.53
N LEU A 251 13.38 9.90 46.68
CA LEU A 251 14.65 9.22 46.83
C LEU A 251 15.80 10.12 46.37
N ASP A 252 16.81 10.34 47.23
CA ASP A 252 18.06 10.99 46.83
C ASP A 252 18.96 9.99 46.08
N PRO A 253 19.31 10.22 44.80
CA PRO A 253 20.20 9.33 44.03
C PRO A 253 21.60 9.15 44.62
N ALA A 254 22.04 10.05 45.50
CA ALA A 254 23.32 9.94 46.20
C ALA A 254 23.24 9.11 47.49
N ALA A 255 22.04 8.79 47.97
CA ALA A 255 21.86 8.03 49.20
C ALA A 255 22.26 6.54 49.03
N PRO A 256 22.87 5.91 50.05
CA PRO A 256 23.17 4.48 50.02
C PRO A 256 21.90 3.65 49.79
N GLY A 257 21.94 2.71 48.85
CA GLY A 257 20.81 1.83 48.53
C GLY A 257 19.69 2.46 47.69
N ALA A 258 19.82 3.74 47.27
CA ALA A 258 18.83 4.41 46.44
C ALA A 258 18.56 3.67 45.11
N LEU A 259 19.62 3.18 44.45
CA LEU A 259 19.50 2.41 43.21
C LEU A 259 18.65 1.14 43.40
N GLY A 260 18.88 0.38 44.48
CA GLY A 260 18.10 -0.81 44.82
C GLY A 260 16.62 -0.50 45.10
N ALA A 261 16.34 0.58 45.82
CA ALA A 261 14.97 1.03 46.07
C ALA A 261 14.25 1.46 44.79
N MET A 262 14.94 2.14 43.86
CA MET A 262 14.38 2.52 42.56
C MET A 262 14.15 1.30 41.64
N LEU A 263 15.04 0.30 41.67
CA LEU A 263 14.90 -0.94 40.90
C LEU A 263 13.69 -1.80 41.33
N ALA A 264 13.21 -1.63 42.56
CA ALA A 264 12.02 -2.32 43.06
C ALA A 264 10.69 -1.72 42.56
N LEU A 265 10.72 -0.55 41.95
CA LEU A 265 9.54 0.12 41.41
C LEU A 265 9.25 -0.36 39.98
N PRO A 266 7.96 -0.46 39.58
CA PRO A 266 7.58 -1.03 38.30
C PRO A 266 8.10 -0.17 37.15
N ASN A 267 8.89 -0.77 36.26
CA ASN A 267 9.37 -0.11 35.06
C ASN A 267 8.31 -0.18 33.93
N HIS A 268 8.66 0.35 32.76
CA HIS A 268 7.75 0.36 31.60
C HIS A 268 7.28 -1.04 31.18
N MET A 269 8.19 -2.03 31.13
CA MET A 269 7.86 -3.40 30.77
C MET A 269 6.97 -4.08 31.81
N ASP A 270 7.11 -3.75 33.09
CA ASP A 270 6.24 -4.26 34.15
C ASP A 270 4.80 -3.73 33.98
N ILE A 271 4.65 -2.45 33.61
CA ILE A 271 3.34 -1.86 33.30
C ILE A 271 2.73 -2.51 32.05
N ILE A 272 3.50 -2.69 30.97
CA ILE A 272 3.05 -3.40 29.76
C ILE A 272 2.54 -4.81 30.11
N ARG A 273 3.26 -5.55 30.97
CA ARG A 273 2.84 -6.89 31.41
C ARG A 273 1.51 -6.86 32.16
N LEU A 274 1.29 -5.87 33.02
CA LEU A 274 0.01 -5.72 33.73
C LEU A 274 -1.15 -5.43 32.78
N TYR A 275 -0.94 -4.60 31.74
CA TYR A 275 -1.94 -4.41 30.68
C TYR A 275 -2.19 -5.71 29.91
N LYS A 276 -1.13 -6.46 29.59
CA LYS A 276 -1.22 -7.74 28.88
C LYS A 276 -2.00 -8.81 29.64
N GLU A 277 -1.87 -8.89 30.96
CA GLU A 277 -2.56 -9.89 31.79
C GLU A 277 -4.03 -9.56 32.05
N ALA A 278 -4.44 -8.30 31.91
CA ALA A 278 -5.79 -7.87 32.21
C ALA A 278 -6.88 -8.53 31.33
N PRO A 279 -6.72 -8.67 29.99
CA PRO A 279 -7.67 -9.41 29.14
C PRO A 279 -7.93 -10.85 29.56
N ASP A 280 -6.89 -11.59 29.96
CA ASP A 280 -7.04 -13.00 30.34
C ASP A 280 -7.93 -13.12 31.58
N ARG A 281 -7.72 -12.25 32.57
CA ARG A 281 -8.53 -12.18 33.79
C ARG A 281 -9.95 -11.64 33.56
N LEU A 282 -10.16 -10.88 32.49
CA LEU A 282 -11.48 -10.43 32.03
C LEU A 282 -12.28 -11.57 31.38
N GLY A 283 -11.57 -12.52 30.75
CA GLY A 283 -12.14 -13.71 30.09
C GLY A 283 -12.36 -14.90 31.01
N GLU A 284 -11.87 -14.88 32.25
CA GLU A 284 -12.13 -15.93 33.24
C GLU A 284 -13.64 -15.98 33.59
N GLU A 285 -14.29 -17.11 33.30
CA GLU A 285 -15.68 -17.36 33.65
C GLU A 285 -15.84 -17.39 35.18
N ILE A 286 -16.55 -16.40 35.74
CA ILE A 286 -16.96 -16.48 37.14
C ILE A 286 -18.11 -17.49 37.21
N ALA A 287 -17.81 -18.71 37.66
CA ALA A 287 -18.82 -19.70 38.00
C ALA A 287 -19.57 -19.27 39.27
N THR A 288 -20.54 -18.37 39.14
CA THR A 288 -21.54 -18.15 40.20
C THR A 288 -22.61 -19.24 40.11
N GLU A 289 -23.00 -19.78 41.27
CA GLU A 289 -23.85 -20.98 41.45
C GLU A 289 -25.29 -20.90 40.88
N GLU A 290 -25.66 -19.80 40.21
CA GLU A 290 -26.95 -19.63 39.54
C GLU A 290 -26.77 -19.44 38.02
N LEU A 291 -26.87 -20.55 37.28
CA LEU A 291 -27.37 -20.66 35.89
C LEU A 291 -27.22 -19.43 34.96
N ALA A 292 -26.01 -19.18 34.46
CA ALA A 292 -25.72 -18.81 33.06
C ALA A 292 -24.21 -18.82 32.83
N MET A 293 -23.72 -19.45 31.76
CA MET A 293 -22.41 -19.11 31.18
C MET A 293 -22.35 -17.57 31.03
N ASP A 294 -21.28 -16.93 31.49
CA ASP A 294 -21.10 -15.49 31.36
C ASP A 294 -20.91 -15.12 29.88
N ARG A 295 -22.02 -14.95 29.16
CA ARG A 295 -22.06 -14.67 27.71
C ARG A 295 -21.37 -13.35 27.34
N PHE A 296 -20.96 -12.54 28.32
CA PHE A 296 -20.36 -11.23 28.13
C PHE A 296 -18.87 -11.18 28.50
N ALA A 297 -18.28 -12.24 29.07
CA ALA A 297 -16.86 -12.31 29.42
C ALA A 297 -15.95 -12.01 28.22
N GLU A 298 -16.18 -12.70 27.10
CA GLU A 298 -15.42 -12.46 25.87
C GLU A 298 -15.67 -11.07 25.25
N ASN A 299 -16.87 -10.50 25.43
CA ASN A 299 -17.13 -9.12 24.98
C ASN A 299 -16.35 -8.09 25.82
N ARG A 300 -16.24 -8.31 27.14
CA ARG A 300 -15.43 -7.46 28.03
C ARG A 300 -13.94 -7.59 27.75
N LYS A 301 -13.48 -8.82 27.46
CA LYS A 301 -12.12 -9.09 27.00
C LYS A 301 -11.81 -8.34 25.70
N LEU A 302 -12.67 -8.45 24.69
CA LEU A 302 -12.52 -7.73 23.42
C LEU A 302 -12.49 -6.21 23.61
N LEU A 303 -13.37 -5.66 24.46
CA LEU A 303 -13.40 -4.23 24.78
C LEU A 303 -12.04 -3.73 25.31
N PHE A 304 -11.42 -4.48 26.22
CA PHE A 304 -10.13 -4.10 26.79
C PHE A 304 -8.96 -4.39 25.82
N LEU A 305 -9.02 -5.44 25.01
CA LEU A 305 -8.02 -5.68 23.95
C LEU A 305 -8.00 -4.52 22.93
N PHE A 306 -9.16 -3.96 22.57
CA PHE A 306 -9.20 -2.76 21.73
C PHE A 306 -8.60 -1.53 22.43
N ARG A 307 -8.77 -1.41 23.76
CA ARG A 307 -8.09 -0.35 24.52
C ARG A 307 -6.58 -0.49 24.51
N ILE A 308 -6.07 -1.72 24.58
CA ILE A 308 -4.64 -1.99 24.47
C ILE A 308 -4.11 -1.53 23.11
N MET A 309 -4.84 -1.84 22.04
CA MET A 309 -4.53 -1.34 20.71
C MET A 309 -4.52 0.19 20.67
N ASP A 310 -5.47 0.87 21.34
CA ASP A 310 -5.61 2.33 21.35
C ASP A 310 -4.54 3.10 22.15
N THR A 311 -3.71 2.38 22.92
CA THR A 311 -2.72 3.01 23.80
C THR A 311 -1.35 2.94 23.15
N ALA A 312 -0.78 4.08 22.73
CA ALA A 312 0.50 4.16 22.01
C ALA A 312 1.66 3.50 22.79
N GLY A 313 1.63 3.59 24.13
CA GLY A 313 2.65 3.01 25.02
C GLY A 313 2.64 1.48 25.08
N LEU A 314 1.66 0.82 24.44
CA LEU A 314 1.52 -0.63 24.39
C LEU A 314 1.90 -1.22 23.02
N GLY A 315 2.57 -0.44 22.15
CA GLY A 315 2.98 -0.88 20.81
C GLY A 315 3.69 -2.23 20.78
N LEU A 316 4.51 -2.54 21.79
CA LEU A 316 5.23 -3.82 21.92
C LEU A 316 4.33 -5.06 21.98
N ILE A 317 3.08 -4.90 22.43
CA ILE A 317 2.11 -6.00 22.55
C ILE A 317 0.98 -5.91 21.53
N HIS A 318 0.98 -4.93 20.62
CA HIS A 318 -0.09 -4.76 19.62
C HIS A 318 -0.23 -5.97 18.71
N GLU A 319 0.86 -6.54 18.23
CA GLU A 319 0.81 -7.72 17.35
C GLU A 319 0.21 -8.94 18.08
N GLU A 320 0.62 -9.18 19.32
CA GLU A 320 0.07 -10.26 20.15
C GLU A 320 -1.40 -10.02 20.50
N THR A 321 -1.74 -8.78 20.86
CA THR A 321 -3.12 -8.34 21.17
C THR A 321 -4.03 -8.55 19.97
N LEU A 322 -3.56 -8.23 18.75
CA LEU A 322 -4.31 -8.47 17.52
C LEU A 322 -4.55 -9.96 17.27
N ARG A 323 -3.56 -10.82 17.52
CA ARG A 323 -3.75 -12.28 17.44
C ARG A 323 -4.80 -12.75 18.44
N GLU A 324 -4.81 -12.20 19.65
CA GLU A 324 -5.78 -12.55 20.68
C GLU A 324 -7.19 -12.01 20.35
N ILE A 325 -7.31 -10.81 19.79
CA ILE A 325 -8.59 -10.29 19.25
C ILE A 325 -9.13 -11.25 18.20
N ASN A 326 -8.32 -11.61 17.19
CA ASN A 326 -8.73 -12.53 16.14
C ASN A 326 -9.15 -13.90 16.70
N ARG A 327 -8.42 -14.42 17.68
CA ARG A 327 -8.76 -15.68 18.36
C ARG A 327 -10.10 -15.59 19.09
N SER A 328 -10.33 -14.56 19.90
CA SER A 328 -11.59 -14.34 20.62
C SER A 328 -12.77 -14.19 19.65
N LEU A 329 -12.59 -13.45 18.55
CA LEU A 329 -13.60 -13.30 17.50
C LEU A 329 -13.99 -14.64 16.85
N VAL A 330 -13.00 -15.47 16.49
CA VAL A 330 -13.24 -16.81 15.92
C VAL A 330 -13.97 -17.71 16.92
N GLN A 331 -13.57 -17.70 18.19
CA GLN A 331 -14.22 -18.52 19.23
C GLN A 331 -15.69 -18.15 19.39
N LEU A 332 -16.00 -16.85 19.40
CA LEU A 332 -17.38 -16.36 19.52
C LEU A 332 -18.27 -16.77 18.36
N ILE A 333 -17.77 -16.65 17.12
CA ILE A 333 -18.53 -17.12 15.95
C ILE A 333 -18.81 -18.61 16.04
N ARG A 334 -17.87 -19.43 16.52
CA ARG A 334 -18.01 -20.90 16.57
C ARG A 334 -18.93 -21.40 17.68
N GLN A 335 -19.02 -20.69 18.80
CA GLN A 335 -19.77 -21.14 19.98
C GLN A 335 -21.21 -20.62 20.05
N GLN A 336 -21.53 -19.51 19.39
CA GLN A 336 -22.86 -18.88 19.47
C GLN A 336 -23.90 -19.52 18.54
N THR A 337 -25.18 -19.38 18.91
CA THR A 337 -26.32 -19.75 18.04
C THR A 337 -26.54 -18.71 16.94
N PHE A 338 -27.25 -19.08 15.86
CA PHE A 338 -27.46 -18.18 14.71
C PHE A 338 -28.10 -16.82 15.09
N GLU A 339 -29.03 -16.81 16.05
CA GLU A 339 -29.71 -15.58 16.51
C GLU A 339 -28.79 -14.67 17.34
N GLU A 340 -27.83 -15.25 18.06
CA GLU A 340 -26.86 -14.53 18.89
C GLU A 340 -25.72 -13.95 18.04
N ILE A 341 -25.28 -14.67 17.00
CA ILE A 341 -24.20 -14.23 16.10
C ILE A 341 -24.57 -12.91 15.41
N GLU A 342 -25.83 -12.71 15.00
CA GLU A 342 -26.24 -11.48 14.31
C GLU A 342 -26.06 -10.23 15.20
N ARG A 343 -26.49 -10.30 16.47
CA ARG A 343 -26.30 -9.21 17.44
C ARG A 343 -24.83 -9.00 17.78
N PHE A 344 -24.07 -10.09 17.86
CA PHE A 344 -22.64 -10.06 18.11
C PHE A 344 -21.87 -9.39 16.96
N LEU A 345 -22.17 -9.73 15.70
CA LEU A 345 -21.54 -9.14 14.52
C LEU A 345 -21.77 -7.62 14.48
N LEU A 346 -23.00 -7.17 14.76
CA LEU A 346 -23.33 -5.74 14.84
C LEU A 346 -22.50 -5.01 15.91
N THR A 347 -22.40 -5.58 17.11
CA THR A 347 -21.65 -4.99 18.22
C THR A 347 -20.15 -4.94 17.88
N THR A 348 -19.60 -6.04 17.37
CA THR A 348 -18.19 -6.16 17.00
C THR A 348 -17.79 -5.18 15.90
N LEU A 349 -18.58 -5.10 14.82
CA LEU A 349 -18.30 -4.17 13.72
C LEU A 349 -18.43 -2.71 14.16
N THR A 350 -19.31 -2.40 15.12
CA THR A 350 -19.41 -1.07 15.72
C THR A 350 -18.15 -0.71 16.51
N LEU A 351 -17.64 -1.64 17.32
CA LEU A 351 -16.38 -1.46 18.07
C LEU A 351 -15.18 -1.31 17.13
N LEU A 352 -15.08 -2.16 16.10
CA LEU A 352 -14.04 -2.05 15.08
C LEU A 352 -14.11 -0.71 14.36
N LYS A 353 -15.32 -0.21 14.05
CA LYS A 353 -15.53 1.05 13.33
C LYS A 353 -15.07 2.26 14.14
N ALA A 354 -15.21 2.23 15.47
CA ALA A 354 -14.68 3.29 16.33
C ALA A 354 -13.15 3.39 16.24
N ASN A 355 -12.48 2.27 16.00
CA ASN A 355 -11.01 2.16 16.02
C ASN A 355 -10.35 2.17 14.62
N VAL A 356 -11.12 2.04 13.54
CA VAL A 356 -10.59 1.94 12.16
C VAL A 356 -9.74 3.13 11.72
N LYS A 357 -10.05 4.34 12.22
CA LYS A 357 -9.29 5.55 11.89
C LYS A 357 -7.86 5.52 12.45
N LYS A 358 -7.67 4.83 13.58
CA LYS A 358 -6.37 4.71 14.25
C LYS A 358 -5.62 3.46 13.79
N TYR A 359 -6.34 2.35 13.56
CA TYR A 359 -5.76 1.05 13.17
C TYR A 359 -6.51 0.44 11.99
N PRO A 360 -6.34 0.99 10.77
CA PRO A 360 -7.09 0.53 9.61
C PRO A 360 -6.71 -0.89 9.20
N HIS A 361 -5.41 -1.23 9.13
CA HIS A 361 -4.95 -2.56 8.74
C HIS A 361 -5.45 -3.66 9.69
N THR A 362 -5.32 -3.43 10.99
CA THR A 362 -5.83 -4.31 12.06
C THR A 362 -7.33 -4.55 11.91
N SER A 363 -8.10 -3.49 11.73
CA SER A 363 -9.56 -3.59 11.61
C SER A 363 -9.98 -4.35 10.36
N LEU A 364 -9.30 -4.11 9.23
CA LEU A 364 -9.52 -4.84 7.98
C LEU A 364 -9.17 -6.33 8.11
N GLN A 365 -8.07 -6.65 8.79
CA GLN A 365 -7.70 -8.04 9.08
C GLN A 365 -8.76 -8.74 9.95
N CYS A 366 -9.28 -8.08 10.98
CA CYS A 366 -10.37 -8.62 11.79
C CYS A 366 -11.63 -8.87 10.94
N ILE A 367 -12.00 -7.96 10.03
CA ILE A 367 -13.13 -8.15 9.09
C ILE A 367 -12.89 -9.36 8.20
N GLN A 368 -11.67 -9.54 7.69
CA GLN A 368 -11.33 -10.69 6.86
C GLN A 368 -11.50 -12.00 7.62
N VAL A 369 -10.95 -12.09 8.83
CA VAL A 369 -11.03 -13.29 9.70
C VAL A 369 -12.48 -13.59 10.08
N LEU A 370 -13.24 -12.58 10.51
CA LEU A 370 -14.67 -12.70 10.82
C LEU A 370 -15.45 -13.21 9.61
N GLY A 371 -15.23 -12.60 8.45
CA GLY A 371 -15.91 -12.97 7.22
C GLY A 371 -15.63 -14.41 6.83
N SER A 372 -14.36 -14.84 6.85
CA SER A 372 -13.99 -16.23 6.59
C SER A 372 -14.78 -17.19 7.48
N GLU A 373 -14.84 -16.98 8.80
CA GLU A 373 -15.62 -17.87 9.69
C GLU A 373 -17.13 -17.83 9.41
N VAL A 374 -17.69 -16.67 9.05
CA VAL A 374 -19.09 -16.54 8.64
C VAL A 374 -19.39 -17.36 7.38
N PHE A 375 -18.51 -17.32 6.37
CA PHE A 375 -18.65 -18.14 5.16
C PHE A 375 -18.61 -19.64 5.47
N HIS A 376 -17.73 -20.09 6.38
CA HIS A 376 -17.63 -21.50 6.78
C HIS A 376 -18.90 -22.06 7.43
N ARG A 377 -19.77 -21.20 8.01
CA ARG A 377 -21.07 -21.62 8.55
C ARG A 377 -22.08 -22.04 7.46
N GLY A 378 -21.83 -21.71 6.19
CA GLY A 378 -22.64 -22.13 5.05
C GLY A 378 -24.07 -21.56 5.02
N ASN A 379 -24.34 -20.49 5.76
CA ASN A 379 -25.67 -19.86 5.84
C ASN A 379 -25.69 -18.56 5.03
N SER A 380 -26.37 -18.56 3.89
CA SER A 380 -26.43 -17.40 2.98
C SER A 380 -27.03 -16.15 3.61
N ARG A 381 -28.01 -16.29 4.51
CA ARG A 381 -28.62 -15.14 5.20
C ARG A 381 -27.62 -14.48 6.15
N LEU A 382 -26.86 -15.28 6.90
CA LEU A 382 -25.84 -14.77 7.80
C LEU A 382 -24.71 -14.07 7.03
N VAL A 383 -24.28 -14.68 5.91
CA VAL A 383 -23.32 -14.07 4.99
C VAL A 383 -23.83 -12.73 4.48
N GLU A 384 -25.07 -12.66 3.99
CA GLU A 384 -25.64 -11.41 3.48
C GLU A 384 -25.71 -10.32 4.56
N THR A 385 -26.13 -10.65 5.79
CA THR A 385 -26.11 -9.70 6.91
C THR A 385 -24.69 -9.20 7.19
N PHE A 386 -23.70 -10.10 7.22
CA PHE A 386 -22.30 -9.73 7.42
C PHE A 386 -21.76 -8.83 6.30
N LEU A 387 -22.06 -9.14 5.03
CA LEU A 387 -21.62 -8.34 3.89
C LEU A 387 -22.25 -6.93 3.94
N PHE A 388 -23.53 -6.84 4.27
CA PHE A 388 -24.22 -5.56 4.42
C PHE A 388 -23.61 -4.70 5.54
N GLU A 389 -23.31 -5.31 6.69
CA GLU A 389 -22.66 -4.61 7.80
C GLU A 389 -21.19 -4.26 7.48
N THR A 390 -20.50 -5.04 6.64
CA THR A 390 -19.17 -4.69 6.10
C THR A 390 -19.23 -3.46 5.19
N VAL A 391 -20.27 -3.33 4.36
CA VAL A 391 -20.49 -2.10 3.56
C VAL A 391 -20.81 -0.90 4.45
N ARG A 392 -21.55 -1.12 5.56
CA ARG A 392 -21.85 -0.09 6.56
C ARG A 392 -20.66 0.31 7.41
N PHE A 393 -19.74 -0.61 7.66
CA PHE A 393 -18.48 -0.36 8.35
C PHE A 393 -17.72 0.79 7.68
N GLY A 394 -17.55 0.71 6.35
CA GLY A 394 -16.96 1.76 5.53
C GLY A 394 -15.81 1.26 4.67
N PHE A 395 -15.34 2.12 3.78
CA PHE A 395 -14.27 1.84 2.83
C PHE A 395 -13.12 2.82 3.03
N GLN A 396 -11.88 2.35 2.93
CA GLN A 396 -10.69 3.18 2.97
C GLN A 396 -10.42 3.75 1.57
N TYR A 397 -10.69 5.04 1.38
CA TYR A 397 -10.47 5.75 0.11
C TYR A 397 -8.99 6.08 -0.10
N ALA A 398 -8.55 6.18 -1.36
CA ALA A 398 -7.16 6.49 -1.71
C ALA A 398 -6.70 7.84 -1.14
N ASN A 399 -7.61 8.83 -1.05
CA ASN A 399 -7.37 10.15 -0.48
C ASN A 399 -6.02 10.74 -0.92
N PHE A 400 -5.78 10.78 -2.23
CA PHE A 400 -4.56 11.36 -2.76
C PHE A 400 -4.51 12.86 -2.41
N GLN A 401 -3.48 13.24 -1.66
CA GLN A 401 -3.28 14.61 -1.16
C GLN A 401 -2.05 15.29 -1.79
N GLY A 402 -1.46 14.70 -2.82
CA GLY A 402 -0.25 15.19 -3.48
C GLY A 402 0.95 14.31 -3.22
N LEU A 403 2.15 14.90 -3.30
CA LEU A 403 3.43 14.22 -3.16
C LEU A 403 4.18 14.77 -1.94
N ASN A 404 4.88 13.89 -1.20
CA ASN A 404 5.74 14.30 -0.09
C ASN A 404 7.10 14.82 -0.57
N ASP A 405 7.95 15.26 0.37
CA ASP A 405 9.30 15.78 0.08
C ASP A 405 10.19 14.73 -0.61
N ASP A 406 9.93 13.44 -0.37
CA ASP A 406 10.58 12.29 -1.02
C ASP A 406 9.96 11.91 -2.38
N TRP A 407 9.06 12.75 -2.90
CA TRP A 407 8.37 12.61 -4.19
C TRP A 407 7.44 11.39 -4.28
N GLN A 408 6.92 10.90 -3.17
CA GLN A 408 6.00 9.77 -3.10
C GLN A 408 4.54 10.25 -2.98
N PRO A 409 3.57 9.56 -3.61
CA PRO A 409 2.14 9.78 -3.41
C PRO A 409 1.76 9.70 -1.93
N ILE A 410 1.25 10.81 -1.41
CA ILE A 410 0.57 10.85 -0.11
C ILE A 410 -0.83 10.28 -0.34
N THR A 411 -0.96 8.98 -0.11
CA THR A 411 -2.21 8.25 -0.19
C THR A 411 -2.49 7.52 1.11
N ASN A 412 -3.74 7.14 1.32
CA ASN A 412 -4.11 6.27 2.42
C ASN A 412 -3.49 4.87 2.22
N PRO A 413 -2.55 4.44 3.08
CA PRO A 413 -1.86 3.16 2.91
C PRO A 413 -2.82 1.96 3.04
N ALA A 414 -3.97 2.14 3.70
CA ALA A 414 -4.96 1.09 3.88
C ALA A 414 -5.92 0.94 2.69
N HIS A 415 -5.86 1.81 1.68
CA HIS A 415 -6.78 1.76 0.54
C HIS A 415 -6.65 0.44 -0.24
N LEU A 416 -5.43 0.11 -0.66
CA LEU A 416 -5.18 -1.11 -1.44
C LEU A 416 -5.45 -2.37 -0.61
N ASP A 417 -5.08 -2.36 0.67
CA ASP A 417 -5.37 -3.45 1.60
C ASP A 417 -6.87 -3.65 1.80
N ASN A 418 -7.67 -2.57 1.84
CA ASN A 418 -9.12 -2.69 1.90
C ASN A 418 -9.66 -3.37 0.63
N ILE A 419 -9.18 -3.01 -0.56
CA ILE A 419 -9.58 -3.68 -1.80
C ILE A 419 -9.24 -5.17 -1.72
N ARG A 420 -8.02 -5.52 -1.30
CA ARG A 420 -7.56 -6.90 -1.16
C ARG A 420 -8.40 -7.70 -0.16
N VAL A 421 -8.73 -7.12 0.99
CA VAL A 421 -9.59 -7.77 1.99
C VAL A 421 -10.99 -8.03 1.43
N TRP A 422 -11.59 -7.05 0.76
CA TRP A 422 -12.91 -7.23 0.15
C TRP A 422 -12.89 -8.26 -0.98
N LEU A 423 -11.85 -8.27 -1.82
CA LEU A 423 -11.64 -9.32 -2.82
C LEU A 423 -11.45 -10.69 -2.17
N SER A 424 -10.70 -10.79 -1.08
CA SER A 424 -10.52 -12.04 -0.34
C SER A 424 -11.84 -12.60 0.19
N LEU A 425 -12.75 -11.74 0.65
CA LEU A 425 -14.12 -12.13 1.03
C LEU A 425 -14.93 -12.59 -0.18
N ILE A 426 -14.88 -11.84 -1.29
CA ILE A 426 -15.59 -12.19 -2.54
C ILE A 426 -15.13 -13.55 -3.07
N MET A 427 -13.83 -13.84 -2.99
CA MET A 427 -13.24 -15.10 -3.44
C MET A 427 -13.64 -16.31 -2.59
N GLN A 428 -14.12 -16.13 -1.35
CA GLN A 428 -14.59 -17.26 -0.52
C GLN A 428 -15.75 -17.99 -1.19
N GLU A 429 -16.77 -17.25 -1.62
CA GLU A 429 -17.94 -17.80 -2.31
C GLU A 429 -18.56 -16.73 -3.23
N PRO A 430 -18.03 -16.57 -4.46
CA PRO A 430 -18.42 -15.51 -5.40
C PRO A 430 -19.93 -15.33 -5.57
N LYS A 431 -20.69 -16.43 -5.64
CA LYS A 431 -22.15 -16.41 -5.85
C LYS A 431 -22.95 -15.69 -4.76
N TRP A 432 -22.40 -15.52 -3.56
CA TRP A 432 -23.06 -14.83 -2.44
C TRP A 432 -22.61 -13.37 -2.28
N CYS A 433 -21.66 -12.90 -3.08
CA CYS A 433 -20.95 -11.66 -2.80
C CYS A 433 -21.36 -10.47 -3.68
N SER A 434 -22.52 -10.53 -4.34
CA SER A 434 -23.00 -9.44 -5.22
C SER A 434 -23.11 -8.11 -4.48
N THR A 435 -23.60 -8.10 -3.24
CA THR A 435 -23.73 -6.91 -2.40
C THR A 435 -22.38 -6.25 -2.12
N LEU A 436 -21.38 -7.02 -1.67
CA LEU A 436 -20.04 -6.48 -1.39
C LEU A 436 -19.31 -6.06 -2.66
N PHE A 437 -19.45 -6.82 -3.75
CA PHE A 437 -18.76 -6.51 -5.00
C PHE A 437 -19.33 -5.26 -5.67
N SER A 438 -20.65 -5.11 -5.65
CA SER A 438 -21.36 -3.89 -6.05
C SER A 438 -20.87 -2.68 -5.24
N ALA A 439 -20.75 -2.81 -3.91
CA ALA A 439 -20.23 -1.75 -3.06
C ALA A 439 -18.76 -1.40 -3.40
N LEU A 440 -17.92 -2.39 -3.71
CA LEU A 440 -16.55 -2.16 -4.15
C LEU A 440 -16.52 -1.32 -5.42
N ILE A 441 -17.30 -1.71 -6.44
CA ILE A 441 -17.41 -1.01 -7.72
C ILE A 441 -17.84 0.45 -7.50
N ILE A 442 -18.87 0.69 -6.68
CA ILE A 442 -19.36 2.05 -6.39
C ILE A 442 -18.28 2.90 -5.73
N ASN A 443 -17.61 2.38 -4.68
CA ASN A 443 -16.56 3.13 -3.98
C ASN A 443 -15.42 3.50 -4.95
N LEU A 444 -14.95 2.57 -5.77
CA LEU A 444 -13.87 2.82 -6.72
C LEU A 444 -14.30 3.76 -7.85
N LYS A 445 -15.54 3.64 -8.34
CA LYS A 445 -16.06 4.52 -9.40
C LYS A 445 -16.19 5.97 -8.94
N LEU A 446 -16.53 6.20 -7.67
CA LEU A 446 -16.74 7.53 -7.12
C LEU A 446 -15.46 8.18 -6.56
N SER A 447 -14.55 7.38 -6.00
CA SER A 447 -13.33 7.90 -5.34
C SER A 447 -12.04 7.73 -6.16
N GLY A 448 -12.09 6.95 -7.26
CA GLY A 448 -10.90 6.58 -8.02
C GLY A 448 -10.06 5.49 -7.35
N THR A 449 -8.93 5.17 -7.97
CA THR A 449 -7.94 4.20 -7.48
C THR A 449 -6.54 4.80 -7.64
N CYS A 450 -5.65 4.45 -6.71
CA CYS A 450 -4.22 4.68 -6.85
C CYS A 450 -3.52 3.33 -6.68
N VAL A 451 -2.94 2.82 -7.76
CA VAL A 451 -2.20 1.55 -7.77
C VAL A 451 -0.83 1.81 -8.37
N LYS A 452 0.22 1.49 -7.62
CA LYS A 452 1.60 1.55 -8.12
C LYS A 452 1.91 0.27 -8.90
N ASP A 453 2.76 0.37 -9.91
CA ASP A 453 3.20 -0.81 -10.68
C ASP A 453 3.87 -1.87 -9.77
N THR A 454 4.55 -1.41 -8.72
CA THR A 454 5.25 -2.24 -7.74
C THR A 454 4.32 -2.97 -6.77
N ASP A 455 3.04 -2.60 -6.71
CA ASP A 455 2.07 -3.28 -5.85
C ASP A 455 1.71 -4.67 -6.38
N LEU A 456 2.02 -4.95 -7.65
CA LEU A 456 1.80 -6.22 -8.35
C LEU A 456 0.35 -6.71 -8.26
N PHE A 457 -0.60 -5.79 -8.35
CA PHE A 457 -2.04 -6.08 -8.25
C PHE A 457 -2.56 -7.00 -9.37
N GLN A 458 -1.77 -7.21 -10.43
CA GLN A 458 -2.03 -8.26 -11.44
C GLN A 458 -2.17 -9.64 -10.78
N ARG A 459 -1.40 -9.92 -9.72
CA ARG A 459 -1.52 -11.16 -8.92
C ARG A 459 -2.90 -11.30 -8.27
N ASP A 460 -3.42 -10.20 -7.72
CA ASP A 460 -4.72 -10.16 -7.07
C ASP A 460 -5.86 -10.43 -8.08
N ILE A 461 -5.74 -9.87 -9.31
CA ILE A 461 -6.68 -10.18 -10.41
C ILE A 461 -6.58 -11.65 -10.83
N THR A 462 -5.38 -12.17 -11.04
CA THR A 462 -5.18 -13.60 -11.36
C THR A 462 -5.78 -14.51 -10.30
N GLN A 463 -5.64 -14.17 -9.01
CA GLN A 463 -6.30 -14.92 -7.94
C GLN A 463 -7.81 -14.88 -8.09
N LEU A 464 -8.42 -13.72 -8.29
CA LEU A 464 -9.86 -13.59 -8.52
C LEU A 464 -10.34 -14.47 -9.70
N LEU A 465 -9.63 -14.48 -10.82
CA LEU A 465 -9.96 -15.28 -12.01
C LEU A 465 -9.77 -16.79 -11.82
N ASN A 466 -9.09 -17.20 -10.75
CA ASN A 466 -8.94 -18.60 -10.37
C ASN A 466 -10.05 -19.12 -9.43
N HIS A 467 -11.03 -18.28 -9.12
CA HIS A 467 -12.26 -18.64 -8.40
C HIS A 467 -13.46 -18.74 -9.37
N PRO A 468 -14.56 -19.43 -8.99
CA PRO A 468 -15.73 -19.62 -9.86
C PRO A 468 -16.55 -18.33 -10.00
N ILE A 469 -16.07 -17.41 -10.84
CA ILE A 469 -16.66 -16.08 -11.02
C ILE A 469 -17.85 -16.04 -11.99
N GLU A 470 -18.23 -17.16 -12.63
CA GLU A 470 -19.36 -17.22 -13.58
C GLU A 470 -20.64 -16.53 -13.05
N PRO A 471 -21.09 -16.75 -11.80
CA PRO A 471 -22.33 -16.14 -11.28
C PRO A 471 -22.26 -14.61 -11.13
N ILE A 472 -21.04 -14.07 -11.01
CA ILE A 472 -20.78 -12.64 -10.81
C ILE A 472 -19.91 -12.06 -11.95
N TYR A 473 -19.85 -12.74 -13.10
CA TYR A 473 -18.89 -12.43 -14.16
C TYR A 473 -19.04 -10.99 -14.67
N ASN A 474 -20.28 -10.51 -14.78
CA ASN A 474 -20.56 -9.13 -15.16
C ASN A 474 -19.99 -8.12 -14.14
N LEU A 475 -20.18 -8.36 -12.84
CA LEU A 475 -19.59 -7.52 -11.78
C LEU A 475 -18.07 -7.61 -11.76
N ALA A 476 -17.50 -8.80 -11.97
CA ALA A 476 -16.06 -9.00 -12.06
C ALA A 476 -15.46 -8.16 -13.20
N LYS A 477 -16.11 -8.14 -14.37
CA LYS A 477 -15.72 -7.28 -15.49
C LYS A 477 -15.88 -5.79 -15.17
N GLN A 478 -16.98 -5.37 -14.55
CA GLN A 478 -17.18 -3.98 -14.15
C GLN A 478 -16.08 -3.50 -13.19
N PHE A 479 -15.76 -4.30 -12.16
CA PHE A 479 -14.68 -4.03 -11.22
C PHE A 479 -13.33 -3.95 -11.93
N THR A 480 -12.97 -4.97 -12.70
CA THR A 480 -11.66 -5.02 -13.35
C THR A 480 -11.47 -3.91 -14.38
N LYS A 481 -12.53 -3.46 -15.08
CA LYS A 481 -12.45 -2.26 -15.94
C LYS A 481 -12.06 -0.97 -15.20
N LEU A 482 -12.23 -0.90 -13.87
CA LEU A 482 -11.80 0.23 -13.03
C LEU A 482 -10.34 0.12 -12.56
N MET A 483 -9.70 -1.03 -12.75
CA MET A 483 -8.35 -1.29 -12.27
C MET A 483 -7.31 -1.01 -13.37
N PRO A 484 -6.40 -0.04 -13.19
CA PRO A 484 -5.43 0.36 -14.19
C PRO A 484 -4.20 -0.55 -14.16
N VAL A 485 -4.41 -1.86 -14.30
CA VAL A 485 -3.37 -2.89 -14.03
C VAL A 485 -3.08 -3.77 -15.25
N PHE A 486 -3.82 -3.62 -16.35
CA PHE A 486 -3.76 -4.48 -17.55
C PHE A 486 -2.58 -4.16 -18.47
N PHE A 487 -1.40 -4.10 -17.87
CA PHE A 487 -0.09 -4.03 -18.51
C PHE A 487 0.78 -5.18 -18.03
N ASN A 488 1.68 -5.64 -18.90
CA ASN A 488 2.61 -6.71 -18.55
C ASN A 488 3.96 -6.18 -18.07
N GLU A 489 4.32 -4.94 -18.39
CA GLU A 489 5.63 -4.35 -18.07
C GLU A 489 5.56 -3.46 -16.82
N ILE A 490 6.35 -3.81 -15.80
CA ILE A 490 6.42 -3.11 -14.52
C ILE A 490 7.41 -1.95 -14.66
N GLY A 491 6.95 -0.73 -14.37
CA GLY A 491 7.73 0.50 -14.54
C GLY A 491 7.76 1.03 -15.97
N ALA A 492 8.46 2.15 -16.19
CA ALA A 492 8.73 2.65 -17.54
C ALA A 492 9.95 1.91 -18.14
N GLU A 493 9.69 1.01 -19.07
CA GLU A 493 10.71 0.31 -19.87
C GLU A 493 10.34 0.39 -21.38
N GLY A 494 11.26 -0.04 -22.24
CA GLY A 494 11.07 0.01 -23.70
C GLY A 494 10.84 1.44 -24.23
N GLN A 495 9.89 1.59 -25.15
CA GLN A 495 9.61 2.87 -25.83
C GLN A 495 9.24 3.99 -24.85
N LEU A 496 8.48 3.69 -23.78
CA LEU A 496 8.11 4.70 -22.78
C LEU A 496 9.36 5.26 -22.08
N ARG A 497 10.37 4.43 -21.82
CA ARG A 497 11.64 4.86 -21.23
C ARG A 497 12.45 5.71 -22.20
N ASP A 498 12.50 5.33 -23.47
CA ASP A 498 13.25 6.05 -24.50
C ASP A 498 12.65 7.45 -24.71
N VAL A 499 11.34 7.53 -24.93
CA VAL A 499 10.60 8.80 -25.14
C VAL A 499 10.73 9.73 -23.93
N SER A 500 10.51 9.22 -22.72
CA SER A 500 10.61 10.04 -21.49
C SER A 500 12.04 10.48 -21.18
N THR A 501 13.06 9.69 -21.58
CA THR A 501 14.46 10.07 -21.42
C THR A 501 14.86 11.13 -22.44
N GLU A 502 14.47 10.97 -23.71
CA GLU A 502 14.67 11.99 -24.74
C GLU A 502 14.04 13.31 -24.32
N LEU A 503 12.77 13.28 -23.88
CA LEU A 503 12.00 14.45 -23.44
C LEU A 503 12.71 15.27 -22.35
N ASP A 504 13.31 14.60 -21.35
CA ASP A 504 14.06 15.24 -20.25
C ASP A 504 15.45 15.74 -20.69
N GLU A 505 16.14 14.97 -21.54
CA GLU A 505 17.51 15.26 -21.97
C GLU A 505 17.62 16.39 -23.00
N MET A 506 16.55 16.69 -23.75
CA MET A 506 16.49 17.84 -24.67
C MET A 506 16.93 19.15 -24.01
N HIS A 507 16.53 19.35 -22.75
CA HIS A 507 16.91 20.53 -21.97
C HIS A 507 18.01 20.26 -20.94
N ARG A 508 18.79 19.19 -21.13
CA ARG A 508 19.83 18.74 -20.19
C ARG A 508 19.32 18.66 -18.76
N ARG A 509 18.08 18.19 -18.58
CA ARG A 509 17.42 18.02 -17.27
C ARG A 509 17.21 19.32 -16.47
N LYS A 510 17.26 20.47 -17.14
CA LYS A 510 17.02 21.78 -16.51
C LYS A 510 15.55 22.16 -16.41
N ASP A 511 14.70 21.51 -17.21
CA ASP A 511 13.26 21.66 -17.06
C ASP A 511 12.79 20.84 -15.85
N ARG A 512 12.53 21.52 -14.74
CA ARG A 512 12.14 20.87 -13.48
C ARG A 512 10.83 20.10 -13.57
N LEU A 513 9.87 20.60 -14.34
CA LEU A 513 8.56 19.97 -14.49
C LEU A 513 8.67 18.65 -15.26
N ILE A 514 9.38 18.66 -16.38
CA ILE A 514 9.60 17.46 -17.21
C ILE A 514 10.56 16.48 -16.53
N HIS A 515 11.60 16.99 -15.86
CA HIS A 515 12.50 16.13 -15.10
C HIS A 515 11.76 15.37 -14.00
N PHE A 516 10.87 16.06 -13.29
CA PHE A 516 10.00 15.46 -12.29
C PHE A 516 9.08 14.40 -12.89
N LEU A 517 8.39 14.71 -14.00
CA LEU A 517 7.54 13.76 -14.72
C LEU A 517 8.28 12.47 -15.09
N ARG A 518 9.50 12.59 -15.63
CA ARG A 518 10.34 11.43 -15.95
C ARG A 518 10.68 10.62 -14.70
N LYS A 519 11.09 11.28 -13.61
CA LYS A 519 11.44 10.60 -12.35
C LYS A 519 10.25 9.85 -11.77
N GLN A 520 9.07 10.47 -11.75
CA GLN A 520 7.81 9.82 -11.37
C GLN A 520 7.53 8.59 -12.25
N SER A 521 7.66 8.75 -13.58
CA SER A 521 7.45 7.65 -14.53
C SER A 521 8.39 6.47 -14.31
N HIS A 522 9.63 6.69 -13.87
CA HIS A 522 10.66 5.63 -13.77
C HIS A 522 10.77 5.00 -12.38
N VAL A 523 10.43 5.74 -11.32
CA VAL A 523 10.71 5.35 -9.93
C VAL A 523 9.43 4.95 -9.18
N GLU A 524 8.32 5.69 -9.37
CA GLU A 524 7.02 5.44 -8.73
C GLU A 524 5.88 5.43 -9.77
N SER A 525 6.04 4.62 -10.81
CA SER A 525 5.03 4.49 -11.87
C SER A 525 3.67 4.11 -11.30
N SER A 526 2.66 4.93 -11.58
CA SER A 526 1.27 4.72 -11.19
C SER A 526 0.33 5.31 -12.23
N ASN A 527 -0.96 4.96 -12.11
CA ASN A 527 -2.00 5.46 -13.01
C ASN A 527 -2.20 6.99 -12.97
N LEU A 528 -1.77 7.65 -11.89
CA LEU A 528 -1.88 9.11 -11.74
C LEU A 528 -1.03 9.89 -12.75
N ILE A 529 -0.07 9.24 -13.41
CA ILE A 529 0.80 9.89 -14.39
C ILE A 529 0.04 10.40 -15.62
N VAL A 530 -1.06 9.72 -15.98
CA VAL A 530 -1.91 10.13 -17.11
C VAL A 530 -2.54 11.49 -16.82
N ASP A 531 -3.17 11.64 -15.64
CA ASP A 531 -3.77 12.90 -15.22
C ASP A 531 -2.72 14.00 -15.01
N PHE A 532 -1.51 13.64 -14.55
CA PHE A 532 -0.41 14.60 -14.41
C PHE A 532 0.05 15.14 -15.78
N ILE A 533 0.16 14.29 -16.80
CA ILE A 533 0.46 14.72 -18.17
C ILE A 533 -0.63 15.66 -18.70
N GLU A 534 -1.91 15.37 -18.45
CA GLU A 534 -3.02 16.27 -18.79
C GLU A 534 -2.91 17.61 -18.07
N ALA A 535 -2.54 17.61 -16.78
CA ALA A 535 -2.31 18.83 -16.01
C ALA A 535 -1.16 19.67 -16.59
N ILE A 536 -0.11 19.04 -17.13
CA ILE A 536 0.99 19.73 -17.83
C ILE A 536 0.48 20.38 -19.12
N PHE A 537 -0.32 19.68 -19.93
CA PHE A 537 -0.94 20.29 -21.13
C PHE A 537 -1.87 21.46 -20.77
N ARG A 538 -2.67 21.33 -19.70
CA ARG A 538 -3.51 22.42 -19.19
C ARG A 538 -2.69 23.61 -18.70
N PHE A 539 -1.56 23.35 -18.02
CA PHE A 539 -0.63 24.39 -17.61
C PHE A 539 -0.04 25.11 -18.83
N TRP A 540 0.42 24.38 -19.85
CA TRP A 540 0.90 25.01 -21.09
C TRP A 540 -0.22 25.80 -21.78
N GLN A 541 -1.45 25.32 -21.78
CA GLN A 541 -2.58 26.07 -22.35
C GLN A 541 -2.89 27.38 -21.58
N THR A 542 -2.90 27.34 -20.25
CA THR A 542 -3.47 28.42 -19.42
C THR A 542 -2.44 29.30 -18.72
N LEU A 543 -1.20 28.82 -18.58
CA LEU A 543 -0.17 29.36 -17.69
C LEU A 543 -0.55 29.37 -16.20
N ASP A 544 -1.63 28.67 -15.81
CA ASP A 544 -2.06 28.56 -14.43
C ASP A 544 -1.43 27.34 -13.74
N LYS A 545 -0.55 27.61 -12.78
CA LYS A 545 0.13 26.58 -11.98
C LYS A 545 -0.80 25.85 -11.01
N ALA A 546 -1.98 26.39 -10.70
CA ALA A 546 -2.92 25.74 -9.79
C ALA A 546 -3.30 24.34 -10.26
N ALA A 547 -3.32 24.12 -11.59
CA ALA A 547 -3.55 22.80 -12.18
C ALA A 547 -2.48 21.75 -11.83
N LEU A 548 -1.23 22.18 -11.56
CA LEU A 548 -0.12 21.29 -11.24
C LEU A 548 0.00 20.97 -9.75
N ALA A 549 -0.59 21.80 -8.87
CA ALA A 549 -0.43 21.70 -7.43
C ALA A 549 -0.80 20.32 -6.84
N PRO A 550 -1.83 19.60 -7.32
CA PRO A 550 -2.12 18.25 -6.83
C PRO A 550 -1.04 17.22 -7.18
N TYR A 551 -0.17 17.47 -8.15
CA TYR A 551 0.76 16.48 -8.71
C TYR A 551 2.23 16.83 -8.45
N LEU A 552 2.51 17.91 -7.73
CA LEU A 552 3.88 18.37 -7.43
C LEU A 552 4.03 18.67 -5.94
N PRO A 553 5.17 18.33 -5.32
CA PRO A 553 5.55 18.87 -4.02
C PRO A 553 5.64 20.40 -4.08
N GLU A 554 5.40 21.08 -2.95
CA GLU A 554 5.44 22.55 -2.87
C GLU A 554 6.77 23.13 -3.36
N GLU A 555 7.89 22.47 -3.05
CA GLU A 555 9.23 22.86 -3.50
C GLU A 555 9.37 22.86 -5.02
N VAL A 556 8.93 21.79 -5.68
CA VAL A 556 9.01 21.67 -7.15
C VAL A 556 8.04 22.65 -7.81
N LEU A 557 6.83 22.81 -7.27
CA LEU A 557 5.84 23.76 -7.77
C LEU A 557 6.36 25.21 -7.72
N ALA A 558 7.11 25.56 -6.68
CA ALA A 558 7.74 26.87 -6.54
C ALA A 558 8.85 27.10 -7.59
N GLU A 559 9.59 26.05 -7.97
CA GLU A 559 10.64 26.12 -9.00
C GLU A 559 10.12 26.17 -10.44
N VAL A 560 8.91 25.65 -10.71
CA VAL A 560 8.27 25.81 -12.03
C VAL A 560 8.08 27.31 -12.28
N SER A 561 8.32 27.83 -13.49
CA SER A 561 8.05 29.23 -13.86
C SER A 561 6.82 29.30 -14.75
N ASN A 562 6.01 30.37 -14.68
CA ASN A 562 4.89 30.60 -15.61
C ASN A 562 5.37 31.25 -16.93
N GLN A 563 6.65 31.62 -17.02
CA GLN A 563 7.24 32.35 -18.13
C GLN A 563 8.67 31.85 -18.41
N GLY A 564 9.21 32.18 -19.58
CA GLY A 564 10.55 31.81 -19.99
C GLY A 564 10.63 30.62 -20.94
N LEU A 565 11.87 30.20 -21.17
CA LEU A 565 12.26 29.29 -22.24
C LEU A 565 11.44 27.99 -22.30
N PHE A 566 11.12 27.42 -21.14
CA PHE A 566 10.49 26.11 -21.04
C PHE A 566 8.97 26.12 -21.23
N VAL A 567 8.34 27.30 -21.34
CA VAL A 567 6.88 27.45 -21.30
C VAL A 567 6.33 28.26 -22.48
N GLU A 568 6.98 29.33 -22.91
CA GLU A 568 6.42 30.29 -23.87
C GLU A 568 6.08 29.69 -25.25
N ASP A 569 7.02 28.92 -25.80
CA ASP A 569 6.86 28.26 -27.09
C ASP A 569 5.75 27.18 -27.05
N LEU A 570 5.68 26.43 -25.95
CA LEU A 570 4.65 25.41 -25.73
C LEU A 570 3.27 26.01 -25.45
N HIS A 571 3.21 27.14 -24.76
CA HIS A 571 1.98 27.89 -24.57
C HIS A 571 1.43 28.40 -25.91
N THR A 572 2.31 28.99 -26.72
CA THR A 572 1.96 29.44 -28.07
C THR A 572 1.47 28.27 -28.92
N LEU A 573 2.15 27.12 -28.86
CA LEU A 573 1.76 25.93 -29.59
C LEU A 573 0.40 25.40 -29.13
N MET A 574 0.19 25.24 -27.82
CA MET A 574 -1.07 24.78 -27.24
C MET A 574 -2.24 25.70 -27.58
N GLY A 575 -2.02 27.02 -27.58
CA GLY A 575 -3.02 27.99 -28.02
C GLY A 575 -3.44 27.81 -29.50
N ARG A 576 -2.52 27.37 -30.36
CA ARG A 576 -2.82 27.05 -31.77
C ARG A 576 -3.48 25.68 -31.92
N VAL A 577 -3.00 24.69 -31.17
CA VAL A 577 -3.51 23.30 -31.12
C VAL A 577 -4.92 23.22 -30.52
N LEU A 578 -5.40 24.24 -29.80
CA LEU A 578 -6.76 24.29 -29.27
C LEU A 578 -7.54 25.55 -29.75
N GLY A 579 -7.03 26.21 -30.80
CA GLY A 579 -7.61 27.42 -31.36
C GLY A 579 -8.86 27.20 -32.24
N HIS A 580 -9.34 28.27 -32.86
CA HIS A 580 -10.62 28.26 -33.61
C HIS A 580 -10.56 27.51 -34.97
N ASP A 581 -9.37 27.40 -35.57
CA ASP A 581 -9.06 26.62 -36.81
C ASP A 581 -8.20 25.38 -36.50
N SER A 582 -8.41 24.81 -35.32
CA SER A 582 -7.57 23.78 -34.74
C SER A 582 -7.83 22.37 -35.29
N PRO A 583 -6.80 21.48 -35.32
CA PRO A 583 -6.99 20.05 -35.55
C PRO A 583 -7.78 19.34 -34.44
N ILE A 584 -7.82 19.88 -33.21
CA ILE A 584 -8.50 19.27 -32.05
C ILE A 584 -9.18 20.30 -31.13
N SER A 585 -10.20 19.88 -30.39
CA SER A 585 -11.01 20.76 -29.54
C SER A 585 -10.73 20.61 -28.03
N ARG A 586 -10.17 19.47 -27.62
CA ARG A 586 -9.85 19.16 -26.21
C ARG A 586 -8.52 18.43 -26.09
N ILE A 587 -7.91 18.48 -24.91
CA ILE A 587 -6.60 17.84 -24.65
C ILE A 587 -6.69 16.32 -24.83
N GLU A 588 -7.82 15.70 -24.47
CA GLU A 588 -8.02 14.26 -24.57
C GLU A 588 -8.02 13.78 -26.04
N GLU A 589 -8.32 14.67 -27.00
CA GLU A 589 -8.26 14.35 -28.45
C GLU A 589 -6.82 14.21 -28.95
N LEU A 590 -5.80 14.69 -28.21
CA LEU A 590 -4.38 14.45 -28.51
C LEU A 590 -4.07 12.96 -28.59
N LEU A 591 -4.75 12.13 -27.78
CA LEU A 591 -4.56 10.69 -27.78
C LEU A 591 -4.93 10.03 -29.12
N THR A 592 -5.87 10.63 -29.84
CA THR A 592 -6.38 10.13 -31.13
C THR A 592 -5.87 10.90 -32.34
N TRP A 593 -4.96 11.86 -32.12
CA TRP A 593 -4.40 12.66 -33.21
C TRP A 593 -3.42 11.82 -34.03
N ASP A 594 -3.84 11.43 -35.23
CA ASP A 594 -3.05 10.65 -36.18
C ASP A 594 -1.64 11.25 -36.38
N ASP A 595 -0.60 10.41 -36.24
CA ASP A 595 0.80 10.83 -36.24
C ASP A 595 1.18 11.58 -37.52
N HIS A 596 0.78 11.06 -38.70
CA HIS A 596 1.13 11.68 -39.97
C HIS A 596 0.46 13.06 -40.11
N ARG A 597 -0.83 13.17 -39.74
CA ARG A 597 -1.54 14.46 -39.76
C ARG A 597 -0.95 15.44 -38.74
N ARG A 598 -0.62 14.97 -37.54
CA ARG A 598 0.02 15.76 -36.49
C ARG A 598 1.35 16.31 -36.97
N ASP A 599 2.23 15.45 -37.46
CA ASP A 599 3.58 15.84 -37.87
C ASP A 599 3.55 16.79 -39.07
N THR A 600 2.64 16.57 -40.03
CA THR A 600 2.41 17.50 -41.14
C THR A 600 1.95 18.87 -40.66
N TRP A 601 1.02 18.92 -39.70
CA TRP A 601 0.49 20.16 -39.14
C TRP A 601 1.54 20.90 -38.28
N LEU A 602 2.33 20.16 -37.49
CA LEU A 602 3.40 20.68 -36.66
C LEU A 602 4.55 21.25 -37.51
N ALA A 603 4.90 20.61 -38.62
CA ALA A 603 5.91 21.11 -39.56
C ALA A 603 5.52 22.47 -40.19
N GLY A 604 4.23 22.79 -40.25
CA GLY A 604 3.72 24.08 -40.74
C GLY A 604 3.80 25.23 -39.73
N GLN A 605 4.18 24.98 -38.47
CA GLN A 605 4.17 25.99 -37.42
C GLN A 605 5.37 26.94 -37.52
N GLN A 606 5.09 28.25 -37.60
CA GLN A 606 6.12 29.28 -37.64
C GLN A 606 6.30 29.98 -36.28
N GLY A 607 7.51 30.46 -36.02
CA GLY A 607 7.84 31.23 -34.82
C GLY A 607 8.01 30.42 -33.53
N ILE A 608 8.12 29.09 -33.65
CA ILE A 608 8.37 28.16 -32.54
C ILE A 608 9.66 27.41 -32.87
N LYS A 609 10.52 27.19 -31.88
CA LYS A 609 11.77 26.45 -32.08
C LYS A 609 11.49 24.99 -32.46
N SER A 610 12.29 24.43 -33.37
CA SER A 610 12.16 23.02 -33.77
C SER A 610 12.31 22.06 -32.60
N GLU A 611 13.13 22.42 -31.60
CA GLU A 611 13.30 21.68 -30.35
C GLU A 611 11.98 21.62 -29.56
N GLU A 612 11.25 22.73 -29.43
CA GLU A 612 9.97 22.73 -28.70
C GLU A 612 8.85 22.00 -29.45
N ILE A 613 8.88 22.00 -30.79
CA ILE A 613 7.98 21.17 -31.59
C ILE A 613 8.24 19.69 -31.31
N ARG A 614 9.51 19.25 -31.33
CA ARG A 614 9.87 17.86 -31.01
C ARG A 614 9.52 17.50 -29.57
N ARG A 615 9.76 18.40 -28.62
CA ARG A 615 9.39 18.23 -27.21
C ARG A 615 7.88 18.04 -27.05
N PHE A 616 7.07 18.83 -27.74
CA PHE A 616 5.62 18.65 -27.77
C PHE A 616 5.22 17.30 -28.35
N THR A 617 5.81 16.89 -29.48
CA THR A 617 5.57 15.56 -30.08
C THR A 617 5.89 14.43 -29.10
N LEU A 618 7.05 14.48 -28.43
CA LEU A 618 7.45 13.49 -27.43
C LEU A 618 6.50 13.47 -26.22
N MET A 619 5.98 14.63 -25.81
CA MET A 619 4.98 14.70 -24.73
C MET A 619 3.67 14.02 -25.15
N VAL A 620 3.21 14.22 -26.39
CA VAL A 620 2.03 13.54 -26.94
C VAL A 620 2.27 12.03 -27.05
N GLU A 621 3.44 11.60 -27.51
CA GLU A 621 3.82 10.19 -27.57
C GLU A 621 3.86 9.55 -26.17
N MET A 622 4.47 10.24 -25.19
CA MET A 622 4.48 9.80 -23.79
C MET A 622 3.06 9.70 -23.22
N TYR A 623 2.18 10.66 -23.55
CA TYR A 623 0.77 10.63 -23.14
C TYR A 623 0.05 9.41 -23.71
N GLN A 624 0.21 9.12 -25.00
CA GLN A 624 -0.36 7.94 -25.66
C GLN A 624 0.14 6.63 -25.02
N LEU A 625 1.45 6.51 -24.77
CA LEU A 625 2.04 5.30 -24.17
C LEU A 625 1.58 5.10 -22.71
N CYS A 626 1.57 6.15 -21.89
CA CYS A 626 1.06 6.09 -20.52
C CYS A 626 -0.45 5.76 -20.49
N HIS A 627 -1.23 6.38 -21.37
CA HIS A 627 -2.66 6.09 -21.50
C HIS A 627 -2.89 4.65 -21.94
N GLN A 628 -2.14 4.13 -22.91
CA GLN A 628 -2.22 2.74 -23.36
C GLN A 628 -1.85 1.73 -22.26
N LYS A 629 -0.91 2.12 -21.38
CA LYS A 629 -0.49 1.30 -20.26
C LYS A 629 -1.56 1.18 -19.18
N TYR A 630 -2.15 2.31 -18.76
CA TYR A 630 -3.05 2.36 -17.60
C TYR A 630 -4.54 2.31 -17.97
N ASN A 631 -4.90 2.61 -19.21
CA ASN A 631 -6.28 2.63 -19.70
C ASN A 631 -6.49 1.60 -20.83
N LEU A 632 -7.74 1.15 -20.97
CA LEU A 632 -8.13 0.09 -21.92
C LEU A 632 -8.41 0.62 -23.33
N GLY A 633 -7.66 1.61 -23.81
CA GLY A 633 -7.88 2.27 -25.10
C GLY A 633 -7.69 1.36 -26.33
N VAL A 634 -8.22 1.78 -27.49
CA VAL A 634 -8.13 1.06 -28.79
C VAL A 634 -6.87 1.45 -29.58
N GLN A 635 -6.11 2.45 -29.10
CA GLN A 635 -4.89 2.93 -29.76
C GLN A 635 -3.90 1.78 -29.95
N GLU A 636 -3.45 1.60 -31.19
CA GLU A 636 -2.49 0.57 -31.61
C GLU A 636 -2.91 -0.89 -31.30
N ILE A 637 -4.21 -1.19 -31.31
CA ILE A 637 -4.71 -2.55 -31.05
C ILE A 637 -4.03 -3.61 -31.91
N ARG A 638 -3.62 -3.27 -33.14
CA ARG A 638 -2.87 -4.17 -34.04
C ARG A 638 -1.55 -4.65 -33.44
N GLN A 639 -0.74 -3.75 -32.87
CA GLN A 639 0.54 -4.11 -32.26
C GLN A 639 0.33 -5.01 -31.05
N GLN A 640 -0.70 -4.72 -30.24
CA GLN A 640 -1.07 -5.54 -29.09
C GLN A 640 -1.53 -6.95 -29.51
N LEU A 641 -2.32 -7.07 -30.58
CA LEU A 641 -2.73 -8.37 -31.12
C LEU A 641 -1.54 -9.16 -31.68
N HIS A 642 -0.59 -8.52 -32.36
CA HIS A 642 0.65 -9.18 -32.79
C HIS A 642 1.49 -9.67 -31.60
N LEU A 643 1.58 -8.88 -30.53
CA LEU A 643 2.26 -9.29 -29.29
C LEU A 643 1.53 -10.45 -28.63
N ALA A 644 0.20 -10.42 -28.56
CA ALA A 644 -0.62 -11.49 -28.00
C ALA A 644 -0.48 -12.82 -28.78
N ALA A 645 -0.46 -12.74 -30.11
CA ALA A 645 -0.21 -13.89 -30.99
C ALA A 645 1.11 -14.60 -30.65
N LYS A 646 2.17 -13.82 -30.45
CA LYS A 646 3.50 -14.32 -30.06
C LYS A 646 3.59 -14.77 -28.59
N SER A 647 2.58 -14.45 -27.77
CA SER A 647 2.64 -14.56 -26.31
C SER A 647 1.66 -15.58 -25.71
N GLY A 648 0.96 -16.36 -26.53
CA GLY A 648 0.10 -17.45 -26.05
C GLY A 648 -1.32 -17.47 -26.61
N PHE A 649 -1.67 -16.56 -27.52
CA PHE A 649 -2.98 -16.48 -28.19
C PHE A 649 -2.81 -16.49 -29.72
N PRO A 650 -2.33 -17.60 -30.32
CA PRO A 650 -2.03 -17.67 -31.76
C PRO A 650 -3.24 -17.33 -32.66
N GLU A 651 -4.46 -17.55 -32.17
CA GLU A 651 -5.71 -17.18 -32.84
C GLU A 651 -5.81 -15.68 -33.18
N MET A 652 -5.05 -14.81 -32.49
CA MET A 652 -5.00 -13.37 -32.78
C MET A 652 -4.39 -13.06 -34.14
N GLU A 653 -3.53 -13.94 -34.68
CA GLU A 653 -2.95 -13.78 -36.02
C GLU A 653 -4.02 -13.97 -37.11
N GLN A 654 -4.95 -14.90 -36.90
CA GLN A 654 -6.11 -15.07 -37.77
C GLN A 654 -7.04 -13.86 -37.70
N LEU A 655 -7.37 -13.39 -36.48
CA LEU A 655 -8.22 -12.21 -36.30
C LEU A 655 -7.64 -10.97 -36.99
N LEU A 656 -6.32 -10.77 -36.92
CA LEU A 656 -5.65 -9.68 -37.62
C LEU A 656 -5.86 -9.73 -39.14
N GLY A 657 -5.70 -10.92 -39.74
CA GLY A 657 -5.97 -11.12 -41.16
C GLY A 657 -7.43 -10.88 -41.54
N ASP A 658 -8.36 -11.34 -40.70
CA ASP A 658 -9.79 -11.13 -40.93
C ASP A 658 -10.14 -9.63 -40.91
N LEU A 659 -9.61 -8.87 -39.93
CA LEU A 659 -9.85 -7.44 -39.76
C LEU A 659 -9.38 -6.56 -40.94
N GLU A 660 -8.49 -7.06 -41.80
CA GLU A 660 -8.01 -6.31 -42.98
C GLU A 660 -8.98 -6.37 -44.18
N ILE A 661 -9.77 -7.44 -44.28
CA ILE A 661 -10.51 -7.79 -45.52
C ILE A 661 -12.03 -7.84 -45.29
N CYS A 662 -12.49 -7.79 -44.03
CA CYS A 662 -13.88 -8.01 -43.66
C CYS A 662 -14.81 -6.78 -43.83
N ASP A 663 -16.09 -7.06 -44.12
CA ASP A 663 -17.18 -6.09 -43.92
C ASP A 663 -17.57 -5.96 -42.43
N THR A 664 -18.37 -4.95 -42.08
CA THR A 664 -18.79 -4.70 -40.68
C THR A 664 -19.35 -5.94 -39.97
N PHE A 665 -20.12 -6.80 -40.66
CA PHE A 665 -20.70 -7.99 -40.05
C PHE A 665 -19.65 -9.08 -39.87
N GLN A 666 -18.81 -9.31 -40.88
CA GLN A 666 -17.74 -10.30 -40.83
C GLN A 666 -16.71 -9.93 -39.75
N CYS A 667 -16.30 -8.67 -39.67
CA CYS A 667 -15.38 -8.20 -38.63
C CYS A 667 -15.97 -8.42 -37.24
N LEU A 668 -17.23 -8.06 -37.05
CA LEU A 668 -17.90 -8.23 -35.77
C LEU A 668 -18.12 -9.70 -35.42
N GLU A 669 -18.46 -10.55 -36.39
CA GLU A 669 -18.59 -12.00 -36.17
C GLU A 669 -17.24 -12.59 -35.69
N ALA A 670 -16.13 -12.29 -36.37
CA ALA A 670 -14.79 -12.73 -35.98
C ALA A 670 -14.34 -12.20 -34.60
N LEU A 671 -14.65 -10.94 -34.29
CA LEU A 671 -14.40 -10.35 -32.97
C LEU A 671 -15.19 -11.06 -31.88
N LEU A 672 -16.49 -11.33 -32.11
CA LEU A 672 -17.34 -12.02 -31.14
C LEU A 672 -16.93 -13.48 -30.96
N ASP A 673 -16.49 -14.18 -32.02
CA ASP A 673 -15.93 -15.54 -31.92
C ASP A 673 -14.69 -15.56 -31.01
N THR A 674 -13.79 -14.60 -31.21
CA THR A 674 -12.58 -14.46 -30.40
C THR A 674 -12.91 -14.14 -28.94
N LEU A 675 -13.83 -13.20 -28.72
CA LEU A 675 -14.27 -12.81 -27.37
C LEU A 675 -14.95 -13.97 -26.61
N GLU A 676 -15.68 -14.85 -27.31
CA GLU A 676 -16.23 -16.06 -26.71
C GLU A 676 -15.13 -17.03 -26.28
N SER A 677 -14.12 -17.27 -27.12
CA SER A 677 -12.97 -18.13 -26.77
C SER A 677 -12.16 -17.58 -25.60
N LEU A 678 -11.96 -16.26 -25.54
CA LEU A 678 -11.31 -15.61 -24.39
C LEU A 678 -12.15 -15.76 -23.12
N LYS A 679 -13.47 -15.61 -23.20
CA LYS A 679 -14.37 -15.83 -22.07
C LYS A 679 -14.28 -17.27 -21.54
N GLU A 680 -14.23 -18.26 -22.43
CA GLU A 680 -14.03 -19.66 -22.04
C GLU A 680 -12.71 -19.88 -21.30
N THR A 681 -11.64 -19.23 -21.77
CA THR A 681 -10.33 -19.26 -21.09
C THR A 681 -10.41 -18.63 -19.69
N ILE A 682 -11.05 -17.47 -19.56
CA ILE A 682 -11.19 -16.75 -18.29
C ILE A 682 -12.01 -17.57 -17.28
N GLN A 683 -13.10 -18.21 -17.73
CA GLN A 683 -14.00 -18.99 -16.88
C GLN A 683 -13.56 -20.45 -16.69
N SER A 684 -12.47 -20.87 -17.32
CA SER A 684 -11.94 -22.22 -17.20
C SER A 684 -11.62 -22.57 -15.74
N PRO A 685 -11.93 -23.80 -15.26
CA PRO A 685 -11.50 -24.26 -13.94
C PRO A 685 -9.98 -24.51 -13.86
N GLU A 686 -9.29 -24.57 -15.00
CA GLU A 686 -7.84 -24.71 -15.07
C GLU A 686 -7.14 -23.48 -14.46
N LYS A 687 -6.09 -23.73 -13.68
CA LYS A 687 -5.20 -22.68 -13.14
C LYS A 687 -3.91 -22.70 -13.95
N PHE A 688 -3.55 -21.58 -14.57
CA PHE A 688 -2.31 -21.46 -15.31
C PHE A 688 -1.21 -20.87 -14.42
N GLU A 689 0.04 -21.23 -14.71
CA GLU A 689 1.21 -20.72 -13.99
C GLU A 689 1.51 -19.28 -14.41
N ALA A 690 1.71 -18.41 -13.41
CA ALA A 690 2.13 -17.03 -13.65
C ALA A 690 3.65 -16.97 -13.92
N LYS A 691 4.05 -16.25 -14.97
CA LYS A 691 5.45 -15.97 -15.30
C LYS A 691 5.81 -14.58 -14.76
N GLU A 692 6.80 -14.55 -13.87
CA GLU A 692 7.23 -13.33 -13.17
C GLU A 692 8.75 -13.13 -13.29
N ASP A 693 9.17 -12.28 -14.24
CA ASP A 693 10.56 -11.90 -14.43
C ASP A 693 10.80 -10.54 -13.76
N ILE A 694 10.85 -10.52 -12.43
CA ILE A 694 10.88 -9.29 -11.61
C ILE A 694 12.28 -9.07 -10.98
N TYR A 695 12.88 -7.91 -11.20
CA TYR A 695 14.22 -7.55 -10.76
C TYR A 695 14.23 -6.26 -9.92
N TYR A 696 15.13 -6.22 -8.93
CA TYR A 696 15.37 -5.04 -8.07
C TYR A 696 16.65 -4.31 -8.51
N LYS A 697 16.60 -2.98 -8.74
CA LYS A 697 17.81 -2.21 -9.09
C LYS A 697 18.74 -2.07 -7.88
N ARG A 698 20.07 -2.19 -8.11
CA ARG A 698 21.12 -2.20 -7.06
C ARG A 698 21.57 -0.81 -6.57
N HIS A 699 21.11 0.27 -7.18
CA HIS A 699 21.51 1.65 -6.84
C HIS A 699 20.28 2.51 -6.68
N ILE A 700 20.03 2.97 -5.45
CA ILE A 700 18.91 3.84 -5.07
C ILE A 700 19.55 5.06 -4.41
N ALA A 701 19.63 6.16 -5.14
CA ALA A 701 19.70 7.47 -4.51
C ALA A 701 18.26 7.78 -4.08
N VAL A 702 18.04 7.96 -2.77
CA VAL A 702 16.73 8.20 -2.12
C VAL A 702 15.79 6.98 -2.10
N ASP A 703 15.71 6.35 -0.92
CA ASP A 703 14.81 5.31 -0.35
C ASP A 703 13.72 4.54 -1.16
N ILE A 704 13.71 4.50 -2.50
CA ILE A 704 12.68 3.84 -3.32
C ILE A 704 13.25 2.57 -4.01
N PRO A 705 12.79 1.36 -3.65
CA PRO A 705 13.13 0.14 -4.37
C PRO A 705 12.50 0.16 -5.77
N SER A 706 13.24 0.63 -6.78
CA SER A 706 12.73 0.56 -8.16
C SER A 706 12.76 -0.90 -8.63
N VAL A 707 11.58 -1.45 -8.86
CA VAL A 707 11.36 -2.79 -9.42
C VAL A 707 11.06 -2.64 -10.91
N TYR A 708 11.67 -3.48 -11.73
CA TYR A 708 11.36 -3.58 -13.14
C TYR A 708 11.20 -5.05 -13.51
N GLY A 709 10.36 -5.33 -14.50
CA GLY A 709 10.11 -6.71 -14.87
C GLY A 709 8.86 -6.91 -15.70
N ARG A 710 8.48 -8.17 -15.87
CA ARG A 710 7.27 -8.55 -16.57
C ARG A 710 6.42 -9.52 -15.77
N TYR A 711 5.11 -9.30 -15.79
CA TYR A 711 4.09 -10.21 -15.26
C TYR A 711 3.21 -10.73 -16.38
N ARG A 712 3.01 -12.05 -16.46
CA ARG A 712 2.09 -12.70 -17.41
C ARG A 712 1.38 -13.88 -16.77
N GLU A 713 0.07 -13.96 -16.99
CA GLU A 713 -0.72 -15.15 -16.69
C GLU A 713 -1.86 -15.23 -17.72
N LYS A 714 -2.25 -16.45 -18.13
CA LYS A 714 -3.12 -16.66 -19.29
C LYS A 714 -4.51 -16.07 -19.10
N LYS A 715 -5.17 -16.23 -17.95
CA LYS A 715 -6.50 -15.66 -17.70
C LYS A 715 -6.45 -14.14 -17.58
N PHE A 716 -5.42 -13.62 -16.91
CA PHE A 716 -5.18 -12.18 -16.79
C PHE A 716 -4.97 -11.53 -18.15
N ASP A 717 -4.10 -12.10 -18.99
CA ASP A 717 -3.83 -11.61 -20.34
C ASP A 717 -5.09 -11.73 -21.23
N ALA A 718 -5.83 -12.84 -21.11
CA ALA A 718 -7.10 -13.03 -21.82
C ALA A 718 -8.11 -11.92 -21.45
N LEU A 719 -8.26 -11.60 -20.16
CA LEU A 719 -9.16 -10.54 -19.71
C LEU A 719 -8.72 -9.15 -20.23
N GLY A 720 -7.42 -8.87 -20.19
CA GLY A 720 -6.87 -7.63 -20.76
C GLY A 720 -7.12 -7.50 -22.26
N LEU A 721 -7.05 -8.60 -23.01
CA LEU A 721 -7.38 -8.65 -24.44
C LEU A 721 -8.88 -8.49 -24.68
N THR A 722 -9.72 -9.15 -23.87
CA THR A 722 -11.18 -9.03 -23.92
C THR A 722 -11.63 -7.58 -23.88
N PHE A 723 -11.08 -6.75 -22.99
CA PHE A 723 -11.47 -5.34 -22.92
C PHE A 723 -11.07 -4.51 -24.14
N ARG A 724 -9.88 -4.76 -24.69
CA ARG A 724 -9.40 -4.07 -25.89
C ARG A 724 -10.25 -4.45 -27.11
N LEU A 725 -10.53 -5.73 -27.26
CA LEU A 725 -11.37 -6.27 -28.34
C LEU A 725 -12.83 -5.84 -28.20
N GLU A 726 -13.35 -5.70 -26.98
CA GLU A 726 -14.69 -5.13 -26.73
C GLU A 726 -14.81 -3.70 -27.22
N ASN A 727 -13.81 -2.87 -26.93
CA ASN A 727 -13.82 -1.49 -27.39
C ASN A 727 -13.78 -1.41 -28.91
N LEU A 728 -13.05 -2.31 -29.58
CA LEU A 728 -13.10 -2.44 -31.04
C LEU A 728 -14.46 -2.96 -31.52
N ALA A 729 -15.04 -3.97 -30.87
CA ALA A 729 -16.35 -4.52 -31.21
C ALA A 729 -17.46 -3.46 -31.07
N ASN A 730 -17.38 -2.59 -30.06
CA ASN A 730 -18.31 -1.46 -29.88
C ASN A 730 -18.32 -0.53 -31.10
N VAL A 731 -17.15 -0.22 -31.68
CA VAL A 731 -17.05 0.60 -32.90
C VAL A 731 -17.80 -0.06 -34.08
N TYR A 732 -17.78 -1.38 -34.19
CA TYR A 732 -18.54 -2.10 -35.23
C TYR A 732 -20.03 -2.24 -34.88
N LEU A 733 -20.38 -2.43 -33.60
CA LEU A 733 -21.76 -2.46 -33.12
C LEU A 733 -22.48 -1.14 -33.41
N GLU A 734 -21.82 0.01 -33.20
CA GLU A 734 -22.35 1.34 -33.50
C GLU A 734 -22.66 1.55 -34.99
N LYS A 735 -21.94 0.86 -35.87
CA LYS A 735 -22.19 0.90 -37.33
C LYS A 735 -23.37 0.01 -37.76
N LEU A 736 -23.79 -0.97 -36.95
CA LEU A 736 -24.86 -1.91 -37.34
C LEU A 736 -26.20 -1.24 -37.68
N PRO A 737 -26.71 -0.27 -36.89
CA PRO A 737 -27.99 0.39 -37.18
C PRO A 737 -27.99 1.09 -38.54
N GLU A 738 -26.87 1.68 -38.95
CA GLU A 738 -26.71 2.36 -40.24
C GLU A 738 -26.87 1.41 -41.43
N THR A 739 -26.64 0.12 -41.21
CA THR A 739 -26.81 -0.91 -42.25
C THR A 739 -28.27 -1.29 -42.50
N VAL A 740 -29.23 -0.75 -41.73
CA VAL A 740 -30.66 -1.03 -41.84
C VAL A 740 -31.40 0.24 -42.29
N ASN A 741 -31.99 0.19 -43.49
CA ASN A 741 -32.89 1.25 -43.92
C ASN A 741 -34.28 1.06 -43.29
N LEU A 742 -34.62 1.91 -42.32
CA LEU A 742 -35.91 1.90 -41.62
C LEU A 742 -37.00 2.73 -42.32
N ALA A 743 -36.68 3.49 -43.36
CA ALA A 743 -37.66 4.31 -44.10
C ALA A 743 -38.66 3.44 -44.88
N PHE A 744 -38.23 2.26 -45.34
CA PHE A 744 -39.09 1.29 -46.01
C PHE A 744 -38.84 -0.13 -45.50
N ILE A 745 -39.81 -0.65 -44.74
CA ILE A 745 -39.68 -1.95 -44.07
C ILE A 745 -40.16 -3.06 -45.00
N THR A 746 -39.23 -3.90 -45.45
CA THR A 746 -39.50 -5.10 -46.26
C THR A 746 -39.16 -6.37 -45.48
N ARG A 747 -39.51 -7.54 -46.05
CA ARG A 747 -39.05 -8.82 -45.53
C ARG A 747 -37.52 -8.90 -45.43
N ALA A 748 -36.80 -8.34 -46.40
CA ALA A 748 -35.34 -8.26 -46.37
C ALA A 748 -34.83 -7.38 -45.22
N THR A 749 -35.52 -6.25 -44.96
CA THR A 749 -35.23 -5.38 -43.80
C THR A 749 -35.34 -6.16 -42.48
N PHE A 750 -36.40 -6.96 -42.29
CA PHE A 750 -36.54 -7.77 -41.08
C PHE A 750 -35.46 -8.86 -40.94
N ILE A 751 -35.02 -9.48 -42.05
CA ILE A 751 -33.90 -10.43 -42.03
C ILE A 751 -32.63 -9.72 -41.54
N ARG A 752 -32.38 -8.49 -42.01
CA ARG A 752 -31.25 -7.69 -41.55
C ARG A 752 -31.36 -7.30 -40.07
N ILE A 753 -32.56 -6.91 -39.62
CA ILE A 753 -32.85 -6.63 -38.19
C ILE A 753 -32.54 -7.85 -37.33
N ILE A 754 -33.00 -9.04 -37.72
CA ILE A 754 -32.67 -10.29 -36.99
C ILE A 754 -31.15 -10.48 -36.93
N LYS A 755 -30.44 -10.29 -38.05
CA LYS A 755 -28.98 -10.43 -38.08
C LYS A 755 -28.30 -9.48 -37.07
N CYS A 756 -28.71 -8.21 -37.05
CA CYS A 756 -28.19 -7.23 -36.10
C CYS A 756 -28.50 -7.61 -34.65
N LEU A 757 -29.77 -7.92 -34.34
CA LEU A 757 -30.18 -8.23 -32.99
C LEU A 757 -29.51 -9.51 -32.44
N ARG A 758 -29.23 -10.50 -33.30
CA ARG A 758 -28.45 -11.69 -32.89
C ARG A 758 -27.03 -11.31 -32.44
N LEU A 759 -26.37 -10.40 -33.15
CA LEU A 759 -25.04 -9.91 -32.78
C LEU A 759 -25.07 -9.15 -31.45
N TYR A 760 -26.08 -8.29 -31.24
CA TYR A 760 -26.29 -7.63 -29.94
C TYR A 760 -26.52 -8.63 -28.80
N LEU A 761 -27.37 -9.65 -28.99
CA LEU A 761 -27.60 -10.67 -27.97
C LEU A 761 -26.35 -11.49 -27.67
N ARG A 762 -25.53 -11.77 -28.69
CA ARG A 762 -24.26 -12.46 -28.55
C ARG A 762 -23.26 -11.62 -27.74
N ALA A 763 -23.13 -10.33 -28.04
CA ALA A 763 -22.31 -9.38 -27.29
C ALA A 763 -22.74 -9.29 -25.81
N LEU A 764 -24.04 -9.19 -25.53
CA LEU A 764 -24.57 -9.20 -24.16
C LEU A 764 -24.20 -10.50 -23.41
N LYS A 765 -24.31 -11.66 -24.09
CA LYS A 765 -23.95 -12.96 -23.50
C LYS A 765 -22.46 -13.06 -23.18
N ILE A 766 -21.60 -12.51 -24.04
CA ILE A 766 -20.14 -12.40 -23.78
C ILE A 766 -19.90 -11.57 -22.51
N ASP A 767 -20.66 -10.50 -22.29
CA ASP A 767 -20.63 -9.67 -21.07
C ASP A 767 -21.20 -10.32 -19.81
N GLY A 768 -21.68 -11.56 -19.91
CA GLY A 768 -22.33 -12.28 -18.80
C GLY A 768 -23.78 -11.86 -18.58
N ILE A 769 -24.38 -11.11 -19.51
CA ILE A 769 -25.76 -10.65 -19.45
C ILE A 769 -26.63 -11.61 -20.23
N THR A 770 -27.60 -12.22 -19.56
CA THR A 770 -28.57 -13.11 -20.19
C THR A 770 -30.01 -12.65 -19.93
N SER A 771 -30.87 -12.80 -20.93
CA SER A 771 -32.29 -12.46 -20.82
C SER A 771 -33.15 -13.47 -21.59
N ARG A 772 -33.84 -14.34 -20.84
CA ARG A 772 -34.81 -15.30 -21.39
C ARG A 772 -35.91 -14.60 -22.19
N ARG A 773 -36.29 -13.39 -21.79
CA ARG A 773 -37.31 -12.58 -22.46
C ARG A 773 -36.87 -12.19 -23.85
N LEU A 774 -35.67 -11.63 -24.01
CA LEU A 774 -35.15 -11.25 -25.32
C LEU A 774 -34.95 -12.46 -26.25
N GLU A 775 -34.45 -13.58 -25.71
CA GLU A 775 -34.31 -14.84 -26.48
C GLU A 775 -35.67 -15.37 -26.97
N THR A 776 -36.70 -15.27 -26.14
CA THR A 776 -38.06 -15.67 -26.50
C THR A 776 -38.59 -14.80 -27.64
N TYR A 777 -38.48 -13.46 -27.53
CA TYR A 777 -38.93 -12.56 -28.59
C TYR A 777 -38.09 -12.67 -29.87
N MET A 778 -36.80 -13.00 -29.77
CA MET A 778 -35.95 -13.35 -30.91
C MET A 778 -36.46 -14.58 -31.67
N SER A 779 -36.86 -15.61 -30.91
CA SER A 779 -37.42 -16.84 -31.47
C SER A 779 -38.78 -16.59 -32.11
N LEU A 780 -39.63 -15.77 -31.49
CA LEU A 780 -40.92 -15.34 -32.05
C LEU A 780 -40.75 -14.55 -33.34
N LEU A 781 -39.83 -13.58 -33.36
CA LEU A 781 -39.53 -12.77 -34.54
C LEU A 781 -39.04 -13.65 -35.70
N THR A 782 -38.12 -14.57 -35.41
CA THR A 782 -37.59 -15.52 -36.42
C THR A 782 -38.71 -16.43 -36.96
N SER A 783 -39.59 -16.92 -36.09
CA SER A 783 -40.68 -17.82 -36.47
C SER A 783 -41.79 -17.13 -37.28
N SER A 784 -42.00 -15.82 -37.07
CA SER A 784 -43.04 -15.04 -37.74
C SER A 784 -42.98 -15.10 -39.27
N PHE A 785 -41.77 -15.26 -39.84
CA PHE A 785 -41.55 -15.34 -41.30
C PHE A 785 -42.14 -16.59 -41.96
N ASN A 786 -42.41 -17.64 -41.19
CA ASN A 786 -43.00 -18.87 -41.69
C ASN A 786 -44.54 -18.84 -41.64
N ILE A 787 -45.13 -17.77 -41.10
CA ILE A 787 -46.57 -17.63 -40.90
C ILE A 787 -47.16 -16.77 -42.03
N LYS A 788 -48.06 -17.35 -42.85
CA LYS A 788 -48.61 -16.70 -44.06
C LYS A 788 -49.47 -15.44 -43.80
N ARG A 789 -49.89 -15.16 -42.56
CA ARG A 789 -50.78 -14.04 -42.20
C ARG A 789 -50.35 -13.36 -40.88
N PHE A 790 -49.07 -13.05 -40.75
CA PHE A 790 -48.58 -12.29 -39.59
C PHE A 790 -48.93 -10.81 -39.73
N SER A 791 -49.67 -10.24 -38.77
CA SER A 791 -50.13 -8.85 -38.84
C SER A 791 -49.05 -7.87 -38.40
N TYR A 792 -49.20 -6.61 -38.83
CA TYR A 792 -48.37 -5.50 -38.34
C TYR A 792 -48.44 -5.35 -36.81
N THR A 793 -49.64 -5.48 -36.21
CA THR A 793 -49.81 -5.39 -34.76
C THR A 793 -49.05 -6.48 -34.02
N GLN A 794 -48.99 -7.70 -34.56
CA GLN A 794 -48.21 -8.80 -33.98
C GLN A 794 -46.70 -8.52 -34.03
N TYR A 795 -46.19 -7.91 -35.11
CA TYR A 795 -44.79 -7.45 -35.15
C TYR A 795 -44.52 -6.37 -34.10
N LEU A 796 -45.45 -5.42 -33.96
CA LEU A 796 -45.35 -4.34 -32.99
C LEU A 796 -45.33 -4.87 -31.55
N ASP A 797 -46.13 -5.89 -31.24
CA ASP A 797 -46.12 -6.57 -29.94
C ASP A 797 -44.78 -7.27 -29.66
N ILE A 798 -44.16 -7.88 -30.66
CA ILE A 798 -42.81 -8.46 -30.53
C ILE A 798 -41.78 -7.37 -30.21
N PHE A 799 -41.78 -6.24 -30.92
CA PHE A 799 -40.83 -5.14 -30.65
C PHE A 799 -41.07 -4.42 -29.32
N ARG A 800 -42.33 -4.30 -28.87
CA ARG A 800 -42.63 -3.89 -27.49
C ARG A 800 -42.03 -4.88 -26.50
N GLY A 801 -42.15 -6.17 -26.77
CA GLY A 801 -41.52 -7.23 -25.99
C GLY A 801 -39.99 -7.09 -25.88
N PHE A 802 -39.31 -6.78 -26.99
CA PHE A 802 -37.88 -6.47 -26.97
C PHE A 802 -37.57 -5.23 -26.14
N THR A 803 -38.36 -4.16 -26.27
CA THR A 803 -38.17 -2.92 -25.50
C THR A 803 -38.26 -3.18 -23.99
N GLU A 804 -39.26 -3.94 -23.55
CA GLU A 804 -39.39 -4.34 -22.15
C GLU A 804 -38.25 -5.28 -21.72
N GLY A 805 -37.81 -6.20 -22.58
CA GLY A 805 -36.65 -7.05 -22.29
C GLY A 805 -35.34 -6.27 -22.12
N VAL A 806 -35.15 -5.16 -22.84
CA VAL A 806 -34.01 -4.26 -22.66
C VAL A 806 -34.12 -3.52 -21.33
N LYS A 807 -35.31 -3.03 -20.96
CA LYS A 807 -35.54 -2.41 -19.64
C LYS A 807 -35.24 -3.38 -18.50
N ASP A 808 -35.67 -4.64 -18.62
CA ASP A 808 -35.41 -5.68 -17.62
C ASP A 808 -33.90 -5.90 -17.42
N ILE A 809 -33.10 -5.88 -18.51
CA ILE A 809 -31.64 -5.97 -18.42
C ILE A 809 -31.06 -4.77 -17.67
N ILE A 810 -31.43 -3.55 -18.06
CA ILE A 810 -30.94 -2.33 -17.43
C ILE A 810 -31.23 -2.36 -15.93
N TYR A 811 -32.48 -2.69 -15.57
CA TYR A 811 -32.90 -2.75 -14.17
C TYR A 811 -32.13 -3.83 -13.39
N THR A 812 -31.98 -5.03 -13.95
CA THR A 812 -31.37 -6.17 -13.25
C THR A 812 -29.86 -6.03 -13.07
N TYR A 813 -29.15 -5.66 -14.14
CA TYR A 813 -27.67 -5.71 -14.16
C TYR A 813 -27.01 -4.36 -13.87
N TYR A 814 -27.72 -3.23 -13.98
CA TYR A 814 -27.14 -1.90 -13.82
C TYR A 814 -27.82 -1.02 -12.76
N THR A 815 -29.12 -1.17 -12.50
CA THR A 815 -29.82 -0.34 -11.50
C THR A 815 -29.92 -1.04 -10.14
N ASN A 816 -30.73 -2.10 -10.05
CA ASN A 816 -31.13 -2.73 -8.79
C ASN A 816 -29.94 -3.33 -8.02
N ILE A 817 -28.93 -3.82 -8.74
CA ILE A 817 -27.73 -4.39 -8.12
C ILE A 817 -26.87 -3.37 -7.38
N HIS A 818 -27.01 -2.08 -7.69
CA HIS A 818 -26.25 -0.98 -7.09
C HIS A 818 -27.11 -0.08 -6.18
N GLU A 819 -28.43 -0.05 -6.37
CA GLU A 819 -29.37 0.89 -5.74
C GLU A 819 -29.24 0.96 -4.21
N ASN A 820 -29.34 -0.19 -3.51
CA ASN A 820 -29.24 -0.22 -2.05
C ASN A 820 -27.89 0.29 -1.55
N ASN A 821 -26.80 -0.09 -2.22
CA ASN A 821 -25.45 0.32 -1.84
C ASN A 821 -25.20 1.80 -2.09
N LEU A 822 -25.75 2.37 -3.16
CA LEU A 822 -25.65 3.81 -3.46
C LEU A 822 -26.20 4.65 -2.30
N SER A 823 -27.34 4.25 -1.73
CA SER A 823 -27.95 4.94 -0.58
C SER A 823 -27.09 4.92 0.69
N ILE A 824 -26.22 3.92 0.84
CA ILE A 824 -25.32 3.75 1.99
C ILE A 824 -23.98 4.45 1.78
N ILE A 825 -23.47 4.42 0.54
CA ILE A 825 -22.12 4.87 0.20
C ILE A 825 -22.08 6.37 -0.09
N ILE A 826 -23.03 6.90 -0.88
CA ILE A 826 -23.04 8.32 -1.27
C ILE A 826 -22.96 9.26 -0.05
N PRO A 827 -23.73 9.07 1.04
CA PRO A 827 -23.63 9.94 2.22
C PRO A 827 -22.29 9.89 2.95
N LYS A 828 -21.43 8.92 2.66
CA LYS A 828 -20.11 8.75 3.27
C LYS A 828 -18.98 9.31 2.41
N ILE A 829 -19.25 9.58 1.14
CA ILE A 829 -18.32 10.21 0.20
C ILE A 829 -18.66 11.71 0.21
N GLY A 830 -18.08 12.41 1.18
CA GLY A 830 -18.32 13.82 1.46
C GLY A 830 -17.34 14.32 2.49
#